data_AF-A0A7V2JG42-F1
#
_entry.id   AF-A0A7V2JG42-F1
#
_cell.length_a   1.000
_cell.length_b   1.000
_cell.length_c   1.000
_cell.angle_alpha   90.00
_cell.angle_beta   90.00
_cell.angle_gamma   90.00
#
_symmetry.space_group_name_H-M   'P 1'
#
loop_
_entity.id
_entity.type
_entity.pdbx_description
1 polymer ?
#
loop_
_entity_poly.entity_id
_entity_poly.type
_entity_poly.pdbx_seq_one_letter_code
_entity_poly.pdbx_strand_id
1 'polypeptide(L)'
;MNGLQRILDNRDFILLAEIGALLHDLGKLSEEFIAQQSSGITENSYLFRHNLILGRSLKFPCHINLTDNSRFELTEADIKSIKEEFLDKILQSRNICSESELKKVIVDIFKNNYNKDISKKKSQKLLDFVREYHSRSCNGDLKLSKCLEKILLQVIGDEVHLADIMAKHHKGENYKIDYSAKLIDLFKSIDGIDSGVDKGVLHNNGKQPKEDTRQATSFGYEANLIDVSKLKSIRDSLCTQLTVDLDIIAQTHGQYENKKITKDDYMSKLLESRTNIHKSVKYAFLKGLGDTRRSGNDVTLWDHSYSVASLYKSALAKIIYENEWAEPREIKWRIIGVQYDKLGLIEKAHKLADIAGYRELTNEVDGKIKKIVEEDIPLGNEIYRDETGIYFSGPDLDEVELRNLIRERIVDAVQKETDGEVIPCITISDSSRSLVILAELLRDSRNNFLQHETTPNWINNWKDASSCIVSDAHLKQRSFCKKQCRRDCVARGGAKEYQVDICPVCGVRPKCEHQDICKRCLERRESRIDGWEKKYQTIWIDEIADKNKRVAVVTGRFNLTRWLNGELLNTVFSQTLEEYTYDWTELRGKLKRCLSSNERNSCLLNEIAREAYKNEPVRDFYDKIVVDRNPQWQDVKVDWNDRPDYQKAAERLLLTIFRKHPSPARLRRIWTTTETFWKDVQKELETKKDIYSSDNQDIRFRRLEIKLKNNENITRTLQNAKFNETNILMYFDGEKLISAQNLSLSGLSGEINLEDCKGKIINIKKENENDSEFKKFEIKDISWGRSYRPFLDILLSPISFQFIVPASSVPEVLRIIQDKYSTEMGEVRGRLPLNMGVVFFDYKTALYAAINASRRMLQGFDDEPCDQFLVKIGTNDPNIELVREGGRRKKIKFEDMVKDSYAPKYYQNFIVAEYVSVEKRNGYFKSFIDRVEVGLLNVSKLIENDKVMIYTNHFDFEFLDTTARRLEIGYENWKRNDQSELRGPRPYYLEEFNTVFDAVWKLFDRSTISQTQIKKIQSQLAKLNLDWAGHESSKEFKTQIENILINIGTRKWWNSMENGEQELLMQVCLDKTIFDILEFYNSILKLKSGGAMDG
;
A
#
# COMPACT_ATOMS: atom_id res chain seq x y z
N MET A 1 -8.58 27.00 -30.40
CA MET A 1 -7.39 26.44 -29.72
C MET A 1 -7.76 25.01 -29.31
N ASN A 2 -6.95 24.00 -29.67
CA ASN A 2 -7.22 22.61 -29.29
C ASN A 2 -7.21 22.51 -27.74
N GLY A 3 -8.11 21.73 -27.14
CA GLY A 3 -8.23 21.59 -25.68
C GLY A 3 -6.91 21.17 -24.99
N LEU A 4 -6.09 20.34 -25.65
CA LEU A 4 -4.74 20.02 -25.17
C LEU A 4 -3.87 21.27 -25.00
N GLN A 5 -3.90 22.19 -25.97
CA GLN A 5 -3.10 23.41 -25.92
C GLN A 5 -3.55 24.31 -24.76
N ARG A 6 -4.86 24.38 -24.48
CA ARG A 6 -5.38 25.12 -23.33
C ARG A 6 -4.84 24.58 -22.00
N ILE A 7 -4.80 23.25 -21.85
CA ILE A 7 -4.21 22.61 -20.66
C ILE A 7 -2.73 22.96 -20.54
N LEU A 8 -1.97 22.85 -21.64
CA LEU A 8 -0.52 23.14 -21.63
C LEU A 8 -0.23 24.63 -21.36
N ASP A 9 -1.06 25.52 -21.87
CA ASP A 9 -0.92 26.97 -21.66
C ASP A 9 -1.17 27.33 -20.18
N ASN A 10 -2.07 26.62 -19.50
CA ASN A 10 -2.45 26.79 -18.09
C ASN A 10 -1.82 25.73 -17.16
N ARG A 11 -0.72 25.09 -17.58
CA ARG A 11 -0.07 23.99 -16.85
C ARG A 11 0.37 24.42 -15.44
N ASP A 12 1.01 25.56 -15.32
CA ASP A 12 1.44 26.18 -14.05
C ASP A 12 0.25 26.46 -13.13
N PHE A 13 -0.83 27.04 -13.67
CA PHE A 13 -2.06 27.30 -12.92
C PHE A 13 -2.62 26.01 -12.29
N ILE A 14 -2.76 24.93 -13.07
CA ILE A 14 -3.32 23.66 -12.57
C ILE A 14 -2.45 23.11 -11.42
N LEU A 15 -1.13 23.14 -11.58
CA LEU A 15 -0.18 22.65 -10.58
C LEU A 15 -0.18 23.50 -9.30
N LEU A 16 -0.31 24.82 -9.41
CA LEU A 16 -0.42 25.72 -8.26
C LEU A 16 -1.76 25.56 -7.53
N ALA A 17 -2.85 25.38 -8.27
CA ALA A 17 -4.17 25.12 -7.72
C ALA A 17 -4.21 23.77 -6.96
N GLU A 18 -3.52 22.75 -7.48
CA GLU A 18 -3.28 21.48 -6.77
C GLU A 18 -2.55 21.70 -5.44
N ILE A 19 -1.46 22.50 -5.43
CA ILE A 19 -0.72 22.84 -4.20
C ILE A 19 -1.64 23.52 -3.18
N GLY A 20 -2.46 24.48 -3.62
CA GLY A 20 -3.42 25.17 -2.76
C GLY A 20 -4.43 24.21 -2.12
N ALA A 21 -4.99 23.31 -2.92
CA ALA A 21 -5.89 22.27 -2.45
C ALA A 21 -5.21 21.28 -1.50
N LEU A 22 -3.94 20.93 -1.74
CA LEU A 22 -3.19 20.04 -0.86
C LEU A 22 -2.91 20.66 0.51
N LEU A 23 -2.73 21.99 0.57
CA LEU A 23 -2.39 22.72 1.80
C LEU A 23 -3.60 23.19 2.62
N HIS A 24 -4.83 23.10 2.10
CA HIS A 24 -6.01 23.74 2.67
C HIS A 24 -6.24 23.47 4.17
N ASP A 25 -5.85 22.28 4.61
CA ASP A 25 -6.12 21.71 5.91
C ASP A 25 -4.90 21.79 6.87
N LEU A 26 -3.86 22.55 6.49
CA LEU A 26 -2.63 22.77 7.27
C LEU A 26 -2.92 23.12 8.73
N GLY A 27 -4.06 23.76 8.98
CA GLY A 27 -4.44 24.16 10.31
C GLY A 27 -4.73 23.01 11.27
N LYS A 28 -5.29 21.90 10.77
CA LYS A 28 -5.65 20.73 11.59
C LYS A 28 -4.44 20.08 12.26
N LEU A 29 -3.22 20.37 11.79
CA LEU A 29 -1.97 19.97 12.43
C LEU A 29 -1.67 20.83 13.66
N SER A 30 -2.57 20.83 14.65
CA SER A 30 -2.49 21.68 15.83
C SER A 30 -3.11 21.03 17.06
N GLU A 31 -2.55 21.35 18.23
CA GLU A 31 -3.10 20.92 19.52
C GLU A 31 -4.49 21.51 19.75
N GLU A 32 -4.71 22.76 19.33
CA GLU A 32 -5.97 23.46 19.47
C GLU A 32 -7.09 22.78 18.68
N PHE A 33 -6.79 22.27 17.49
CA PHE A 33 -7.75 21.49 16.69
C PHE A 33 -8.12 20.18 17.39
N ILE A 34 -7.13 19.41 17.85
CA ILE A 34 -7.39 18.15 18.57
C ILE A 34 -8.24 18.44 19.82
N ALA A 35 -7.82 19.41 20.63
CA ALA A 35 -8.53 19.81 21.84
C ALA A 35 -9.98 20.22 21.56
N GLN A 36 -10.24 21.06 20.54
CA GLN A 36 -11.62 21.44 20.19
C GLN A 36 -12.49 20.23 19.81
N GLN A 37 -11.89 19.20 19.20
CA GLN A 37 -12.59 18.00 18.76
C GLN A 37 -12.62 16.89 19.82
N SER A 38 -11.98 17.06 20.97
CA SER A 38 -11.90 16.02 22.01
C SER A 38 -13.16 15.89 22.87
N SER A 39 -13.34 14.72 23.48
CA SER A 39 -14.40 14.46 24.46
C SER A 39 -14.17 15.23 25.77
N GLY A 40 -15.25 15.68 26.43
CA GLY A 40 -15.19 16.28 27.78
C GLY A 40 -14.89 17.78 27.83
N ILE A 41 -14.75 18.46 26.69
CA ILE A 41 -14.58 19.91 26.61
C ILE A 41 -15.94 20.55 26.30
N THR A 42 -16.52 21.24 27.30
CA THR A 42 -17.82 21.93 27.22
C THR A 42 -17.69 23.45 27.01
N GLU A 43 -16.48 24.00 27.13
CA GLU A 43 -16.23 25.44 27.03
C GLU A 43 -15.63 25.84 25.68
N ASN A 44 -16.06 26.99 25.16
CA ASN A 44 -15.51 27.70 23.99
C ASN A 44 -14.03 28.16 24.15
N SER A 45 -13.27 27.58 25.09
CA SER A 45 -11.91 28.00 25.47
C SER A 45 -10.87 27.69 24.39
N TYR A 46 -11.12 26.71 23.52
CA TYR A 46 -10.28 26.38 22.36
C TYR A 46 -11.06 26.64 21.06
N LEU A 47 -10.77 27.76 20.38
CA LEU A 47 -11.40 28.08 19.10
C LEU A 47 -10.37 27.98 17.97
N PHE A 48 -10.24 26.79 17.39
CA PHE A 48 -9.49 26.55 16.18
C PHE A 48 -10.18 27.19 14.96
N ARG A 49 -9.43 27.97 14.17
CA ARG A 49 -9.84 28.43 12.83
C ARG A 49 -8.66 28.41 11.88
N HIS A 50 -8.90 27.92 10.66
CA HIS A 50 -7.89 27.88 9.60
C HIS A 50 -7.29 29.25 9.27
N ASN A 51 -8.10 30.31 9.28
CA ASN A 51 -7.67 31.67 8.99
C ASN A 51 -6.68 32.28 10.02
N LEU A 52 -6.66 31.78 11.27
CA LEU A 52 -5.75 32.23 12.32
C LEU A 52 -4.31 31.78 12.05
N ILE A 53 -4.15 30.62 11.42
CA ILE A 53 -2.83 30.02 11.14
C ILE A 53 -2.10 30.76 10.01
N LEU A 54 -2.86 31.42 9.13
CA LEU A 54 -2.35 32.34 8.11
C LEU A 54 -2.21 33.80 8.62
N GLY A 55 -2.52 34.09 9.88
CA GLY A 55 -2.50 35.46 10.42
C GLY A 55 -3.51 36.41 9.76
N ARG A 56 -4.58 35.88 9.15
CA ARG A 56 -5.56 36.63 8.33
C ARG A 56 -6.79 37.10 9.10
N SER A 57 -7.00 36.66 10.35
CA SER A 57 -8.08 37.16 11.21
C SER A 57 -7.57 37.64 12.56
N LEU A 58 -8.15 38.73 13.06
CA LEU A 58 -7.89 39.32 14.37
C LEU A 58 -9.03 38.94 15.31
N LYS A 59 -8.76 38.36 16.47
CA LYS A 59 -9.79 38.07 17.47
C LYS A 59 -9.62 38.98 18.68
N PHE A 60 -10.52 39.95 18.83
CA PHE A 60 -10.74 40.61 20.12
C PHE A 60 -11.57 39.70 21.04
N PRO A 61 -11.49 39.88 22.37
CA PRO A 61 -12.35 39.16 23.30
C PRO A 61 -13.84 39.31 22.96
N CYS A 62 -14.53 38.17 22.99
CA CYS A 62 -15.96 37.82 22.83
C CYS A 62 -17.03 38.72 22.18
N HIS A 63 -16.82 39.98 21.79
CA HIS A 63 -17.92 40.84 21.30
C HIS A 63 -17.62 41.67 20.04
N ILE A 64 -16.40 41.66 19.49
CA ILE A 64 -16.05 42.50 18.33
C ILE A 64 -15.38 41.65 17.23
N ASN A 65 -16.13 41.37 16.16
CA ASN A 65 -15.59 40.85 14.90
C ASN A 65 -15.13 42.04 14.03
N LEU A 66 -13.83 42.26 13.91
CA LEU A 66 -13.29 43.21 12.95
C LEU A 66 -13.23 42.53 11.57
N THR A 67 -14.20 42.84 10.72
CA THR A 67 -14.12 42.55 9.28
C THR A 67 -13.79 43.86 8.56
N ASP A 68 -12.89 43.81 7.58
CA ASP A 68 -12.27 45.02 7.02
C ASP A 68 -13.16 45.77 6.01
N ASN A 69 -13.05 47.10 6.04
CA ASN A 69 -13.37 48.09 5.01
C ASN A 69 -14.78 48.69 4.83
N SER A 70 -15.53 48.98 5.90
CA SER A 70 -16.47 50.11 5.85
C SER A 70 -16.74 50.74 7.21
N ARG A 71 -16.30 52.00 7.39
CA ARG A 71 -16.57 52.96 8.49
C ARG A 71 -16.72 52.35 9.90
N PHE A 72 -15.65 52.46 10.69
CA PHE A 72 -15.65 52.17 12.12
C PHE A 72 -16.12 53.39 12.94
N GLU A 73 -17.18 53.23 13.74
CA GLU A 73 -17.37 54.00 14.98
C GLU A 73 -17.29 52.99 16.14
N LEU A 74 -16.14 52.95 16.83
CA LEU A 74 -16.00 52.21 18.09
C LEU A 74 -16.71 53.01 19.19
N THR A 75 -17.55 52.37 20.00
CA THR A 75 -18.15 53.05 21.15
C THR A 75 -17.12 53.24 22.27
N GLU A 76 -17.33 54.23 23.16
CA GLU A 76 -16.46 54.40 24.33
C GLU A 76 -16.42 53.15 25.23
N ALA A 77 -17.51 52.37 25.24
CA ALA A 77 -17.60 51.11 25.96
C ALA A 77 -16.70 50.02 25.34
N ASP A 78 -16.68 49.92 24.01
CA ASP A 78 -15.78 49.00 23.28
C ASP A 78 -14.31 49.34 23.54
N ILE A 79 -13.98 50.63 23.53
CA ILE A 79 -12.63 51.13 23.79
C ILE A 79 -12.19 50.84 25.22
N LYS A 80 -13.09 50.98 26.19
CA LYS A 80 -12.80 50.70 27.61
C LYS A 80 -12.61 49.20 27.85
N SER A 81 -13.47 48.36 27.28
CA SER A 81 -13.35 46.90 27.35
C SER A 81 -12.06 46.40 26.71
N ILE A 82 -11.70 46.95 25.53
CA ILE A 82 -10.42 46.66 24.88
C ILE A 82 -9.24 47.09 25.75
N LYS A 83 -9.29 48.26 26.39
CA LYS A 83 -8.20 48.71 27.28
C LYS A 83 -8.02 47.79 28.49
N GLU A 84 -9.10 47.42 29.17
CA GLU A 84 -9.03 46.65 30.42
C GLU A 84 -8.57 45.20 30.15
N GLU A 85 -9.10 44.53 29.13
CA GLU A 85 -8.78 43.13 28.89
C GLU A 85 -7.45 42.91 28.13
N PHE A 86 -7.04 43.87 27.31
CA PHE A 86 -5.83 43.78 26.48
C PHE A 86 -4.56 44.18 27.28
N LEU A 87 -4.66 45.12 28.24
CA LEU A 87 -3.55 45.46 29.13
C LEU A 87 -3.21 44.30 30.08
N ASP A 88 -4.20 43.66 30.70
CA ASP A 88 -3.96 42.60 31.68
C ASP A 88 -3.31 41.35 31.05
N LYS A 89 -3.74 40.97 29.84
CA LYS A 89 -3.15 39.82 29.11
C LYS A 89 -1.73 40.11 28.60
N ILE A 90 -1.43 41.34 28.18
CA ILE A 90 -0.08 41.75 27.76
C ILE A 90 0.89 41.81 28.95
N LEU A 91 0.45 42.36 30.08
CA LEU A 91 1.27 42.47 31.30
C LEU A 91 1.61 41.10 31.91
N GLN A 92 0.77 40.08 31.69
CA GLN A 92 1.05 38.69 32.07
C GLN A 92 2.05 38.01 31.12
N SER A 93 2.11 38.40 29.84
CA SER A 93 3.11 37.91 28.87
C SER A 93 4.46 38.62 29.04
N ARG A 94 5.17 38.31 30.13
CA ARG A 94 6.50 38.86 30.42
C ARG A 94 7.53 38.44 29.37
N ASN A 95 7.71 39.22 28.29
CA ASN A 95 9.01 39.41 27.63
C ASN A 95 9.07 40.39 26.44
N ILE A 96 8.03 41.18 26.13
CA ILE A 96 7.98 41.86 24.82
C ILE A 96 7.55 43.32 24.99
N CYS A 97 8.52 44.22 24.75
CA CYS A 97 8.41 45.69 24.74
C CYS A 97 8.34 46.36 26.13
N SER A 98 9.03 47.50 26.27
CA SER A 98 9.01 48.27 27.52
C SER A 98 7.60 48.83 27.75
N GLU A 99 7.12 48.81 29.00
CA GLU A 99 5.81 49.35 29.40
C GLU A 99 5.61 50.80 28.88
N SER A 100 6.71 51.54 28.70
CA SER A 100 6.72 52.92 28.20
C SER A 100 6.47 53.04 26.69
N GLU A 101 6.95 52.11 25.87
CA GLU A 101 6.70 52.08 24.43
C GLU A 101 5.28 51.61 24.11
N LEU A 102 4.79 50.60 24.83
CA LEU A 102 3.43 50.09 24.66
C LEU A 102 2.39 51.12 25.10
N LYS A 103 2.65 51.82 26.22
CA LYS A 103 1.84 52.99 26.63
C LYS A 103 1.92 54.12 25.61
N LYS A 104 3.08 54.41 25.00
CA LYS A 104 3.19 55.45 23.95
C LYS A 104 2.34 55.14 22.72
N VAL A 105 2.42 53.91 22.20
CA VAL A 105 1.64 53.51 21.02
C VAL A 105 0.13 53.54 21.31
N ILE A 106 -0.31 53.04 22.48
CA ILE A 106 -1.71 53.04 22.90
C ILE A 106 -2.21 54.47 23.17
N VAL A 107 -1.40 55.32 23.82
CA VAL A 107 -1.74 56.72 24.09
C VAL A 107 -1.82 57.55 22.82
N ASP A 108 -0.94 57.33 21.83
CA ASP A 108 -0.97 58.03 20.54
C ASP A 108 -2.17 57.61 19.66
N ILE A 109 -2.63 56.36 19.80
CA ILE A 109 -3.85 55.85 19.16
C ILE A 109 -5.11 56.48 19.78
N PHE A 110 -5.16 56.58 21.12
CA PHE A 110 -6.36 57.04 21.82
C PHE A 110 -6.44 58.56 22.06
N LYS A 111 -5.32 59.29 22.15
CA LYS A 111 -5.35 60.77 22.30
C LYS A 111 -5.75 61.51 21.02
N ASN A 112 -5.64 60.89 19.85
CA ASN A 112 -5.96 61.53 18.58
C ASN A 112 -7.41 61.29 18.08
N ASN A 113 -8.26 60.62 18.87
CA ASN A 113 -9.60 60.19 18.46
C ASN A 113 -10.74 61.17 18.82
N TYR A 114 -10.47 62.48 18.84
CA TYR A 114 -11.53 63.49 18.88
C TYR A 114 -11.78 64.17 17.52
N ASN A 115 -11.10 63.75 16.44
CA ASN A 115 -11.37 64.27 15.09
C ASN A 115 -11.47 63.16 14.02
N LYS A 116 -12.53 63.30 13.22
CA LYS A 116 -13.23 62.24 12.46
C LYS A 116 -12.57 61.75 11.16
N ASP A 117 -11.25 61.86 10.98
CA ASP A 117 -10.59 61.40 9.75
C ASP A 117 -9.29 60.62 10.02
N ILE A 118 -9.39 59.29 9.98
CA ILE A 118 -8.23 58.40 10.01
C ILE A 118 -7.69 58.28 8.58
N SER A 119 -6.51 58.83 8.31
CA SER A 119 -5.84 58.59 7.03
C SER A 119 -5.57 57.09 6.82
N LYS A 120 -5.84 56.56 5.62
CA LYS A 120 -5.63 55.16 5.21
C LYS A 120 -4.28 54.55 5.68
N LYS A 121 -3.23 55.38 5.75
CA LYS A 121 -1.85 55.00 6.14
C LYS A 121 -1.69 54.72 7.66
N LYS A 122 -2.52 55.30 8.52
CA LYS A 122 -2.51 55.08 9.99
C LYS A 122 -3.30 53.83 10.37
N SER A 123 -4.43 53.55 9.71
CA SER A 123 -5.17 52.29 9.87
C SER A 123 -4.32 51.08 9.45
N GLN A 124 -3.54 51.21 8.37
CA GLN A 124 -2.65 50.14 7.91
C GLN A 124 -1.55 49.83 8.93
N LYS A 125 -0.91 50.84 9.54
CA LYS A 125 0.10 50.62 10.59
C LYS A 125 -0.47 49.93 11.83
N LEU A 126 -1.72 50.26 12.20
CA LEU A 126 -2.42 49.60 13.29
C LEU A 126 -2.73 48.14 12.95
N LEU A 127 -3.25 47.88 11.74
CA LEU A 127 -3.47 46.53 11.24
C LEU A 127 -2.17 45.71 11.17
N ASP A 128 -1.07 46.30 10.71
CA ASP A 128 0.24 45.65 10.63
C ASP A 128 0.78 45.31 12.03
N PHE A 129 0.68 46.24 12.99
CA PHE A 129 1.08 46.01 14.38
C PHE A 129 0.21 44.95 15.07
N VAL A 130 -1.11 44.99 14.88
CA VAL A 130 -2.04 44.03 15.48
C VAL A 130 -1.88 42.65 14.82
N ARG A 131 -1.64 42.57 13.51
CA ARG A 131 -1.25 41.31 12.81
C ARG A 131 0.10 40.78 13.29
N GLU A 132 1.07 41.65 13.55
CA GLU A 132 2.38 41.26 14.09
C GLU A 132 2.24 40.73 15.54
N TYR A 133 1.50 41.44 16.40
CA TYR A 133 1.20 41.00 17.76
C TYR A 133 0.38 39.70 17.79
N HIS A 134 -0.66 39.56 16.97
CA HIS A 134 -1.45 38.33 16.85
C HIS A 134 -0.68 37.17 16.22
N SER A 135 0.17 37.39 15.21
CA SER A 135 1.02 36.33 14.66
C SER A 135 1.96 35.75 15.72
N ARG A 136 2.45 36.61 16.63
CA ARG A 136 3.29 36.23 17.77
C ARG A 136 2.51 35.58 18.92
N SER A 137 1.23 35.90 19.10
CA SER A 137 0.37 35.36 20.17
C SER A 137 -0.55 34.20 19.75
N CYS A 138 -0.80 34.01 18.45
CA CYS A 138 -1.60 32.92 17.86
C CYS A 138 -0.74 31.89 17.09
N ASN A 139 0.59 31.96 17.16
CA ASN A 139 1.52 31.07 16.45
C ASN A 139 1.33 31.02 14.91
N GLY A 140 0.97 32.13 14.26
CA GLY A 140 0.76 32.19 12.80
C GLY A 140 2.05 32.52 12.03
N ASP A 141 2.35 31.82 10.92
CA ASP A 141 3.54 32.08 10.10
C ASP A 141 3.26 33.20 9.07
N LEU A 142 3.55 34.44 9.48
CA LEU A 142 3.38 35.63 8.65
C LEU A 142 4.23 35.58 7.36
N LYS A 143 5.36 34.86 7.35
CA LYS A 143 6.20 34.72 6.15
C LYS A 143 5.52 33.80 5.13
N LEU A 144 4.98 32.68 5.59
CA LEU A 144 4.22 31.75 4.75
C LEU A 144 3.01 32.45 4.12
N SER A 145 2.23 33.17 4.94
CA SER A 145 1.05 33.92 4.48
C SER A 145 1.40 34.92 3.37
N LYS A 146 2.48 35.69 3.55
CA LYS A 146 2.99 36.62 2.53
C LYS A 146 3.41 35.90 1.24
N CYS A 147 3.97 34.69 1.31
CA CYS A 147 4.34 33.94 0.12
C CYS A 147 3.10 33.45 -0.63
N LEU A 148 2.10 32.93 0.08
CA LEU A 148 0.83 32.49 -0.50
C LEU A 148 0.04 33.64 -1.13
N GLU A 149 0.14 34.86 -0.58
CA GLU A 149 -0.49 36.07 -1.13
C GLU A 149 0.14 36.57 -2.43
N LYS A 150 1.43 36.28 -2.66
CA LYS A 150 2.11 36.65 -3.91
C LYS A 150 1.68 35.80 -5.11
N ILE A 151 1.08 34.63 -4.87
CA ILE A 151 0.72 33.69 -5.93
C ILE A 151 -0.75 33.91 -6.28
N LEU A 152 -0.97 34.36 -7.52
CA LEU A 152 -2.28 34.65 -8.08
C LEU A 152 -2.69 33.55 -9.06
N LEU A 153 -3.89 33.00 -8.90
CA LEU A 153 -4.46 31.99 -9.77
C LEU A 153 -5.52 32.64 -10.65
N GLN A 154 -5.36 32.57 -11.97
CA GLN A 154 -6.30 33.13 -12.95
C GLN A 154 -6.74 32.06 -13.94
N VAL A 155 -8.06 31.88 -14.10
CA VAL A 155 -8.63 30.97 -15.11
C VAL A 155 -10.04 31.38 -15.50
N ILE A 156 -10.34 31.39 -16.81
CA ILE A 156 -11.69 31.70 -17.37
C ILE A 156 -12.38 32.89 -16.66
N GLY A 157 -11.65 34.00 -16.52
CA GLY A 157 -12.15 35.24 -15.91
C GLY A 157 -12.34 35.22 -14.39
N ASP A 158 -11.95 34.13 -13.70
CA ASP A 158 -11.91 34.02 -12.24
C ASP A 158 -10.47 34.26 -11.75
N GLU A 159 -10.33 34.97 -10.64
CA GLU A 159 -9.03 35.33 -10.06
C GLU A 159 -9.05 35.12 -8.54
N VAL A 160 -8.11 34.32 -8.03
CA VAL A 160 -8.04 33.97 -6.61
C VAL A 160 -6.58 33.86 -6.16
N HIS A 161 -6.23 34.47 -5.03
CA HIS A 161 -4.92 34.24 -4.42
C HIS A 161 -4.82 32.83 -3.85
N LEU A 162 -3.67 32.17 -3.94
CA LEU A 162 -3.48 30.83 -3.39
C LEU A 162 -3.86 30.74 -1.90
N ALA A 163 -3.56 31.80 -1.15
CA ALA A 163 -3.93 31.94 0.25
C ALA A 163 -5.46 31.95 0.51
N ASP A 164 -6.28 32.34 -0.47
CA ASP A 164 -7.73 32.39 -0.35
C ASP A 164 -8.38 31.01 -0.45
N ILE A 165 -7.78 30.09 -1.23
CA ILE A 165 -8.20 28.67 -1.25
C ILE A 165 -8.10 28.09 0.17
N MET A 166 -7.00 28.39 0.87
CA MET A 166 -6.80 27.94 2.25
C MET A 166 -7.69 28.68 3.25
N ALA A 167 -7.83 30.01 3.14
CA ALA A 167 -8.52 30.80 4.16
C ALA A 167 -10.06 30.70 4.08
N LYS A 168 -10.64 30.61 2.87
CA LYS A 168 -12.07 30.88 2.65
C LYS A 168 -12.92 29.64 2.38
N HIS A 169 -12.41 28.42 2.65
CA HIS A 169 -13.09 27.18 2.28
C HIS A 169 -14.17 26.69 3.27
N HIS A 170 -14.24 27.16 4.52
CA HIS A 170 -15.31 26.77 5.46
C HIS A 170 -16.52 27.72 5.48
N LYS A 171 -17.73 27.17 5.58
CA LYS A 171 -19.00 27.92 5.72
C LYS A 171 -19.08 28.58 7.09
N GLY A 172 -19.01 29.92 7.13
CA GLY A 172 -19.20 30.70 8.35
C GLY A 172 -18.57 32.08 8.31
N GLU A 173 -17.70 32.35 7.34
CA GLU A 173 -17.13 33.68 7.17
C GLU A 173 -17.94 34.47 6.14
N ASN A 174 -18.78 35.40 6.62
CA ASN A 174 -19.47 36.40 5.80
C ASN A 174 -18.45 37.40 5.21
N TYR A 175 -17.53 36.94 4.36
CA TYR A 175 -16.71 37.82 3.54
C TYR A 175 -17.49 38.16 2.27
N LYS A 176 -17.76 39.44 2.05
CA LYS A 176 -18.04 39.93 0.69
C LYS A 176 -16.76 39.69 -0.13
N ILE A 177 -16.87 38.90 -1.18
CA ILE A 177 -15.79 38.71 -2.15
C ILE A 177 -16.06 39.72 -3.27
N ASP A 178 -15.09 40.60 -3.55
CA ASP A 178 -15.19 41.66 -4.58
C ASP A 178 -14.95 41.13 -6.02
N TYR A 179 -14.82 39.81 -6.18
CA TYR A 179 -14.54 39.09 -7.42
C TYR A 179 -15.36 37.78 -7.47
N SER A 180 -15.53 37.18 -8.66
CA SER A 180 -16.13 35.85 -8.75
C SER A 180 -15.29 34.84 -7.96
N ALA A 181 -15.95 33.89 -7.31
CA ALA A 181 -15.31 32.93 -6.40
C ALA A 181 -15.48 31.49 -6.91
N LYS A 182 -15.57 31.30 -8.23
CA LYS A 182 -15.93 30.00 -8.81
C LYS A 182 -14.91 28.92 -8.49
N LEU A 183 -13.62 29.25 -8.45
CA LEU A 183 -12.55 28.34 -7.99
C LEU A 183 -12.77 27.89 -6.54
N ILE A 184 -13.13 28.81 -5.65
CA ILE A 184 -13.36 28.51 -4.24
C ILE A 184 -14.64 27.67 -4.09
N ASP A 185 -15.69 27.95 -4.85
CA ASP A 185 -16.94 27.19 -4.81
C ASP A 185 -16.79 25.78 -5.36
N LEU A 186 -16.01 25.63 -6.44
CA LEU A 186 -15.58 24.34 -6.98
C LEU A 186 -14.82 23.54 -5.91
N PHE A 187 -13.80 24.16 -5.31
CA PHE A 187 -13.00 23.54 -4.27
C PHE A 187 -13.86 23.09 -3.07
N LYS A 188 -14.75 23.96 -2.58
CA LYS A 188 -15.69 23.66 -1.49
C LYS A 188 -16.62 22.48 -1.81
N SER A 189 -17.06 22.36 -3.06
CA SER A 189 -17.89 21.24 -3.49
C SER A 189 -17.11 19.93 -3.37
N ILE A 190 -15.88 19.92 -3.87
CA ILE A 190 -15.02 18.72 -3.90
C ILE A 190 -14.58 18.31 -2.49
N ASP A 191 -14.10 19.26 -1.68
CA ASP A 191 -13.82 19.02 -0.25
C ASP A 191 -15.08 18.53 0.49
N GLY A 192 -16.24 19.13 0.21
CA GLY A 192 -17.52 18.71 0.77
C GLY A 192 -17.96 17.30 0.36
N ILE A 193 -17.60 16.84 -0.84
CA ILE A 193 -17.83 15.46 -1.30
C ILE A 193 -16.89 14.52 -0.54
N ASP A 194 -15.57 14.72 -0.61
CA ASP A 194 -14.62 13.81 0.02
C ASP A 194 -14.83 13.75 1.55
N SER A 195 -14.93 14.91 2.21
CA SER A 195 -15.21 14.97 3.65
C SER A 195 -16.60 14.45 4.01
N GLY A 196 -17.62 14.70 3.18
CA GLY A 196 -19.00 14.27 3.43
C GLY A 196 -19.19 12.75 3.29
N VAL A 197 -18.44 12.12 2.38
CA VAL A 197 -18.39 10.66 2.23
C VAL A 197 -17.49 10.06 3.31
N ASP A 198 -16.31 10.65 3.54
CA ASP A 198 -15.35 10.15 4.52
C ASP A 198 -15.92 10.12 5.93
N LYS A 199 -16.49 11.26 6.35
CA LYS A 199 -17.08 11.45 7.68
C LYS A 199 -18.49 10.87 7.82
N GLY A 200 -19.08 10.35 6.74
CA GLY A 200 -20.47 9.88 6.71
C GLY A 200 -21.42 10.72 7.58
N VAL A 201 -22.09 10.03 8.50
CA VAL A 201 -22.93 10.63 9.55
C VAL A 201 -22.32 10.31 10.92
N LEU A 202 -21.08 10.74 11.14
CA LEU A 202 -20.35 10.48 12.38
C LEU A 202 -20.96 11.20 13.60
N HIS A 203 -21.14 10.45 14.69
CA HIS A 203 -21.77 10.91 15.94
C HIS A 203 -20.77 11.61 16.90
N ASN A 204 -21.24 12.54 17.73
CA ASN A 204 -20.41 13.20 18.76
C ASN A 204 -19.99 12.26 19.93
N ASN A 205 -20.52 11.03 19.97
CA ASN A 205 -20.20 10.04 21.01
C ASN A 205 -18.87 9.31 20.71
N GLY A 206 -18.34 9.47 19.49
CA GLY A 206 -17.05 8.89 19.08
C GLY A 206 -15.86 9.81 19.29
N LYS A 207 -16.01 10.99 19.93
CA LYS A 207 -14.88 11.89 20.19
C LYS A 207 -13.84 11.21 21.08
N GLN A 208 -12.57 11.37 20.73
CA GLN A 208 -11.46 10.82 21.50
C GLN A 208 -10.99 11.81 22.57
N PRO A 209 -10.51 11.36 23.74
CA PRO A 209 -9.81 12.23 24.68
C PRO A 209 -8.56 12.84 24.02
N LYS A 210 -8.23 14.07 24.38
CA LYS A 210 -7.06 14.77 23.83
C LYS A 210 -5.76 13.97 24.03
N GLU A 211 -5.56 13.46 25.25
CA GLU A 211 -4.37 12.72 25.65
C GLU A 211 -4.34 11.26 25.12
N ASP A 212 -5.44 10.78 24.52
CA ASP A 212 -5.57 9.42 23.98
C ASP A 212 -6.18 9.44 22.56
N THR A 213 -5.74 10.39 21.73
CA THR A 213 -6.18 10.45 20.32
C THR A 213 -5.40 9.43 19.50
N ARG A 214 -6.08 8.38 19.04
CA ARG A 214 -5.52 7.27 18.24
C ARG A 214 -5.80 7.46 16.75
N GLN A 215 -4.86 7.01 15.93
CA GLN A 215 -5.01 6.83 14.49
C GLN A 215 -5.11 5.33 14.17
N ALA A 216 -6.20 4.95 13.49
CA ALA A 216 -6.43 3.58 13.05
C ALA A 216 -5.88 3.32 11.64
N THR A 217 -5.69 2.05 11.30
CA THR A 217 -5.61 1.59 9.91
C THR A 217 -7.01 1.53 9.28
N SER A 218 -7.12 1.37 7.96
CA SER A 218 -8.41 1.12 7.28
C SER A 218 -9.16 -0.11 7.80
N PHE A 219 -8.45 -0.98 8.51
CA PHE A 219 -8.96 -2.24 9.05
C PHE A 219 -9.15 -2.19 10.57
N GLY A 220 -8.93 -1.04 11.23
CA GLY A 220 -9.29 -0.85 12.64
C GLY A 220 -8.15 -1.00 13.66
N TYR A 221 -6.93 -1.35 13.22
CA TYR A 221 -5.79 -1.45 14.12
C TYR A 221 -5.27 -0.07 14.55
N GLU A 222 -5.32 0.22 15.85
CA GLU A 222 -4.96 1.51 16.45
C GLU A 222 -3.52 1.53 17.01
N ALA A 223 -2.53 1.31 16.14
CA ALA A 223 -1.12 1.27 16.53
C ALA A 223 -0.57 2.61 17.03
N ASN A 224 -1.08 3.71 16.49
CA ASN A 224 -0.45 5.03 16.59
C ASN A 224 -1.24 5.95 17.54
N LEU A 225 -0.64 6.26 18.68
CA LEU A 225 -1.06 7.38 19.52
C LEU A 225 -0.49 8.69 18.95
N ILE A 226 -1.33 9.69 18.77
CA ILE A 226 -0.90 11.00 18.29
C ILE A 226 -0.24 11.75 19.45
N ASP A 227 1.05 12.03 19.30
CA ASP A 227 1.78 12.88 20.23
C ASP A 227 1.43 14.36 19.97
N VAL A 228 0.36 14.81 20.64
CA VAL A 228 -0.19 16.17 20.52
C VAL A 228 0.88 17.25 20.78
N SER A 229 1.81 16.98 21.69
CA SER A 229 2.90 17.91 22.04
C SER A 229 3.86 18.19 20.89
N LYS A 230 4.01 17.23 19.95
CA LYS A 230 4.89 17.36 18.78
C LYS A 230 4.23 18.04 17.59
N LEU A 231 2.89 18.13 17.53
CA LEU A 231 2.17 18.65 16.36
C LEU A 231 2.60 20.08 16.00
N LYS A 232 2.81 20.93 17.00
CA LYS A 232 3.31 22.29 16.78
C LYS A 232 4.68 22.30 16.11
N SER A 233 5.65 21.53 16.61
CA SER A 233 7.01 21.52 16.05
C SER A 233 7.03 20.95 14.63
N ILE A 234 6.20 19.94 14.36
CA ILE A 234 6.02 19.36 13.02
C ILE A 234 5.43 20.42 12.08
N ARG A 235 4.39 21.15 12.52
CA ARG A 235 3.79 22.23 11.74
C ARG A 235 4.77 23.37 11.48
N ASP A 236 5.49 23.85 12.49
CA ASP A 236 6.43 24.97 12.33
C ASP A 236 7.58 24.61 11.38
N SER A 237 8.06 23.36 11.45
CA SER A 237 9.03 22.80 10.49
C SER A 237 8.46 22.75 9.07
N LEU A 238 7.22 22.28 8.90
CA LEU A 238 6.54 22.28 7.61
C LEU A 238 6.37 23.71 7.08
N CYS A 239 5.85 24.66 7.86
CA CYS A 239 5.68 26.05 7.44
C CYS A 239 7.00 26.69 6.98
N THR A 240 8.11 26.37 7.66
CA THR A 240 9.45 26.82 7.26
C THR A 240 9.82 26.30 5.88
N GLN A 241 9.64 25.00 5.63
CA GLN A 241 9.92 24.39 4.33
C GLN A 241 9.00 24.94 3.23
N LEU A 242 7.70 25.03 3.50
CA LEU A 242 6.72 25.61 2.57
C LEU A 242 7.05 27.06 2.21
N THR A 243 7.50 27.86 3.17
CA THR A 243 7.90 29.26 2.92
C THR A 243 9.06 29.33 1.93
N VAL A 244 10.06 28.44 2.05
CA VAL A 244 11.19 28.40 1.12
C VAL A 244 10.72 28.05 -0.29
N ASP A 245 9.96 26.96 -0.46
CA ASP A 245 9.51 26.51 -1.78
C ASP A 245 8.53 27.49 -2.43
N LEU A 246 7.59 28.06 -1.67
CA LEU A 246 6.61 29.03 -2.19
C LEU A 246 7.26 30.38 -2.52
N ASP A 247 8.27 30.82 -1.78
CA ASP A 247 9.00 32.05 -2.14
C ASP A 247 9.84 31.84 -3.40
N ILE A 248 10.45 30.65 -3.61
CA ILE A 248 11.11 30.29 -4.88
C ILE A 248 10.11 30.39 -6.04
N ILE A 249 8.92 29.81 -5.89
CA ILE A 249 7.86 29.87 -6.91
C ILE A 249 7.47 31.34 -7.20
N ALA A 250 7.19 32.13 -6.16
CA ALA A 250 6.76 33.52 -6.32
C ALA A 250 7.85 34.39 -6.96
N GLN A 251 9.11 34.23 -6.54
CA GLN A 251 10.24 34.98 -7.11
C GLN A 251 10.49 34.62 -8.57
N THR A 252 10.49 33.32 -8.90
CA THR A 252 10.74 32.85 -10.28
C THR A 252 9.58 33.22 -11.21
N HIS A 253 8.34 33.16 -10.74
CA HIS A 253 7.17 33.67 -11.47
C HIS A 253 7.35 35.16 -11.82
N GLY A 254 7.69 36.00 -10.83
CA GLY A 254 7.93 37.42 -11.07
C GLY A 254 9.11 37.69 -12.01
N GLN A 255 10.15 36.85 -12.00
CA GLN A 255 11.25 36.95 -12.97
C GLN A 255 10.80 36.58 -14.38
N TYR A 256 9.94 35.57 -14.53
CA TYR A 256 9.37 35.16 -15.80
C TYR A 256 8.44 36.23 -16.39
N GLU A 257 7.54 36.80 -15.59
CA GLU A 257 6.67 37.91 -16.02
C GLU A 257 7.49 39.12 -16.49
N ASN A 258 8.59 39.41 -15.80
CA ASN A 258 9.55 40.45 -16.16
C ASN A 258 10.54 40.03 -17.27
N LYS A 259 10.32 38.88 -17.93
CA LYS A 259 11.12 38.35 -19.04
C LYS A 259 12.61 38.18 -18.72
N LYS A 260 12.97 37.96 -17.45
CA LYS A 260 14.36 37.73 -17.01
C LYS A 260 14.79 36.28 -17.14
N ILE A 261 13.84 35.35 -17.10
CA ILE A 261 14.04 33.90 -17.28
C ILE A 261 13.02 33.37 -18.28
N THR A 262 13.26 32.18 -18.83
CA THR A 262 12.32 31.53 -19.76
C THR A 262 11.15 30.88 -19.01
N LYS A 263 10.06 30.55 -19.74
CA LYS A 263 8.95 29.75 -19.16
C LYS A 263 9.46 28.38 -18.67
N ASP A 264 10.41 27.78 -19.38
CA ASP A 264 10.98 26.48 -19.02
C ASP A 264 11.80 26.54 -17.73
N ASP A 265 12.54 27.63 -17.50
CA ASP A 265 13.27 27.86 -16.24
C ASP A 265 12.30 27.97 -15.06
N TYR A 266 11.22 28.75 -15.23
CA TYR A 266 10.16 28.89 -14.23
C TYR A 266 9.48 27.54 -13.96
N MET A 267 9.04 26.83 -15.00
CA MET A 267 8.38 25.54 -14.87
C MET A 267 9.27 24.51 -14.18
N SER A 268 10.57 24.50 -14.47
CA SER A 268 11.52 23.60 -13.81
C SER A 268 11.59 23.86 -12.31
N LYS A 269 11.61 25.14 -11.89
CA LYS A 269 11.59 25.53 -10.47
C LYS A 269 10.26 25.21 -9.79
N LEU A 270 9.14 25.43 -10.48
CA LEU A 270 7.81 25.06 -10.00
C LEU A 270 7.70 23.55 -9.74
N LEU A 271 8.18 22.71 -10.66
CA LEU A 271 8.13 21.24 -10.52
C LEU A 271 9.04 20.73 -9.39
N GLU A 272 10.23 21.33 -9.24
CA GLU A 272 11.14 21.06 -8.12
C GLU A 272 10.47 21.39 -6.77
N SER A 273 9.92 22.60 -6.63
CA SER A 273 9.21 23.02 -5.42
C SER A 273 7.93 22.22 -5.17
N ARG A 274 7.14 21.88 -6.20
CA ARG A 274 5.99 20.98 -6.07
C ARG A 274 6.41 19.63 -5.49
N THR A 275 7.50 19.05 -5.99
CA THR A 275 8.02 17.77 -5.47
C THR A 275 8.42 17.87 -4.00
N ASN A 276 9.08 18.96 -3.60
CA ASN A 276 9.47 19.20 -2.22
C ASN A 276 8.25 19.38 -1.31
N ILE A 277 7.28 20.20 -1.73
CA ILE A 277 6.02 20.43 -1.03
C ILE A 277 5.25 19.12 -0.82
N HIS A 278 5.08 18.30 -1.86
CA HIS A 278 4.41 16.99 -1.72
C HIS A 278 5.11 16.10 -0.68
N LYS A 279 6.45 16.06 -0.67
CA LYS A 279 7.21 15.26 0.29
C LYS A 279 7.07 15.78 1.72
N SER A 280 7.22 17.09 1.94
CA SER A 280 7.14 17.70 3.27
C SER A 280 5.73 17.62 3.84
N VAL A 281 4.71 17.91 3.03
CA VAL A 281 3.30 17.81 3.41
C VAL A 281 2.94 16.36 3.72
N LYS A 282 3.33 15.39 2.89
CA LYS A 282 3.09 13.96 3.17
C LYS A 282 3.69 13.54 4.51
N TYR A 283 4.94 13.93 4.77
CA TYR A 283 5.60 13.60 6.02
C TYR A 283 4.83 14.14 7.24
N ALA A 284 4.45 15.42 7.20
CA ALA A 284 3.77 16.09 8.30
C ALA A 284 2.31 15.65 8.47
N PHE A 285 1.54 15.58 7.39
CA PHE A 285 0.11 15.28 7.42
C PHE A 285 -0.18 13.80 7.74
N LEU A 286 0.77 12.88 7.51
CA LEU A 286 0.66 11.51 8.02
C LEU A 286 0.69 11.42 9.56
N LYS A 287 1.02 12.51 10.27
CA LYS A 287 0.98 12.63 11.74
C LYS A 287 -0.32 13.23 12.28
N GLY A 288 -1.24 13.65 11.39
CA GLY A 288 -2.53 14.22 11.74
C GLY A 288 -3.69 13.37 11.19
N LEU A 289 -4.90 13.65 11.69
CA LEU A 289 -6.14 12.99 11.27
C LEU A 289 -7.01 13.90 10.40
N GLY A 290 -7.66 13.30 9.40
CA GLY A 290 -8.74 13.97 8.66
C GLY A 290 -9.97 14.20 9.54
N ASP A 291 -10.28 13.23 10.40
CA ASP A 291 -11.31 13.29 11.43
C ASP A 291 -10.82 12.64 12.73
N THR A 292 -11.04 13.30 13.87
CA THR A 292 -10.56 12.84 15.18
C THR A 292 -11.55 11.94 15.90
N ARG A 293 -12.77 11.74 15.38
CA ARG A 293 -13.72 10.79 15.95
C ARG A 293 -13.22 9.37 15.67
N ARG A 294 -13.33 8.50 16.66
CA ARG A 294 -12.77 7.14 16.62
C ARG A 294 -13.34 6.27 15.50
N SER A 295 -14.56 6.52 15.05
CA SER A 295 -15.10 5.83 13.87
C SER A 295 -14.67 6.42 12.52
N GLY A 296 -13.98 7.56 12.49
CA GLY A 296 -13.39 8.17 11.28
C GLY A 296 -11.86 8.32 11.34
N ASN A 297 -11.20 7.85 12.40
CA ASN A 297 -9.76 8.01 12.64
C ASN A 297 -8.87 7.10 11.77
N ASP A 298 -9.45 6.39 10.79
CA ASP A 298 -8.73 5.55 9.83
C ASP A 298 -8.13 6.36 8.68
N VAL A 299 -8.67 7.57 8.42
CA VAL A 299 -8.19 8.47 7.36
C VAL A 299 -7.26 9.53 7.93
N THR A 300 -6.04 9.59 7.39
CA THR A 300 -5.05 10.59 7.78
C THR A 300 -5.34 11.95 7.14
N LEU A 301 -4.77 13.01 7.70
CA LEU A 301 -4.85 14.33 7.10
C LEU A 301 -4.25 14.36 5.68
N TRP A 302 -3.23 13.52 5.43
CA TRP A 302 -2.60 13.38 4.12
C TRP A 302 -3.57 12.76 3.11
N ASP A 303 -4.23 11.66 3.48
CA ASP A 303 -5.11 10.93 2.58
C ASP A 303 -6.31 11.79 2.14
N HIS A 304 -6.88 12.54 3.08
CA HIS A 304 -7.94 13.51 2.79
C HIS A 304 -7.44 14.64 1.87
N SER A 305 -6.39 15.36 2.27
CA SER A 305 -5.89 16.52 1.51
C SER A 305 -5.38 16.14 0.11
N TYR A 306 -4.69 15.01 -0.01
CA TYR A 306 -4.21 14.50 -1.29
C TYR A 306 -5.36 14.08 -2.21
N SER A 307 -6.42 13.47 -1.67
CA SER A 307 -7.58 13.07 -2.48
C SER A 307 -8.34 14.28 -2.99
N VAL A 308 -8.58 15.29 -2.14
CA VAL A 308 -9.20 16.56 -2.54
C VAL A 308 -8.38 17.26 -3.62
N ALA A 309 -7.06 17.37 -3.44
CA ALA A 309 -6.17 17.97 -4.44
C ALA A 309 -6.19 17.24 -5.79
N SER A 310 -6.25 15.90 -5.76
CA SER A 310 -6.29 15.05 -6.96
C SER A 310 -7.58 15.23 -7.77
N LEU A 311 -8.72 15.28 -7.07
CA LEU A 311 -10.04 15.51 -7.69
C LEU A 311 -10.19 16.95 -8.17
N TYR A 312 -9.69 17.93 -7.42
CA TYR A 312 -9.71 19.34 -7.80
C TYR A 312 -8.90 19.58 -9.07
N LYS A 313 -7.68 19.04 -9.14
CA LYS A 313 -6.83 19.06 -10.33
C LYS A 313 -7.54 18.50 -11.56
N SER A 314 -8.16 17.33 -11.42
CA SER A 314 -8.89 16.68 -12.50
C SER A 314 -10.11 17.50 -12.96
N ALA A 315 -10.84 18.11 -12.03
CA ALA A 315 -11.96 18.99 -12.36
C ALA A 315 -11.51 20.26 -13.10
N LEU A 316 -10.39 20.88 -12.68
CA LEU A 316 -9.81 22.02 -13.36
C LEU A 316 -9.32 21.68 -14.77
N ALA A 317 -8.72 20.50 -14.96
CA ALA A 317 -8.29 20.04 -16.28
C ALA A 317 -9.49 19.96 -17.25
N LYS A 318 -10.65 19.46 -16.80
CA LYS A 318 -11.90 19.47 -17.59
C LYS A 318 -12.33 20.88 -17.96
N ILE A 319 -12.47 21.75 -16.96
CA ILE A 319 -12.92 23.15 -17.13
C ILE A 319 -12.03 23.90 -18.12
N ILE A 320 -10.71 23.73 -18.04
CA ILE A 320 -9.75 24.36 -18.94
C ILE A 320 -9.82 23.75 -20.36
N TYR A 321 -9.99 22.43 -20.46
CA TYR A 321 -10.12 21.74 -21.74
C TYR A 321 -11.34 22.25 -22.53
N GLU A 322 -12.51 22.22 -21.89
CA GLU A 322 -13.79 22.66 -22.45
C GLU A 322 -13.85 24.19 -22.59
N ASN A 323 -13.07 24.90 -21.75
CA ASN A 323 -13.11 26.36 -21.59
C ASN A 323 -14.50 26.84 -21.11
N GLU A 324 -15.09 26.08 -20.21
CA GLU A 324 -16.40 26.35 -19.63
C GLU A 324 -16.43 25.92 -18.15
N TRP A 325 -17.13 26.70 -17.32
CA TRP A 325 -17.33 26.36 -15.92
C TRP A 325 -18.40 25.28 -15.79
N ALA A 326 -18.08 24.16 -15.14
CA ALA A 326 -19.04 23.13 -14.79
C ALA A 326 -19.74 23.44 -13.45
N GLU A 327 -21.01 23.07 -13.32
CA GLU A 327 -21.73 23.16 -12.06
C GLU A 327 -21.07 22.24 -11.00
N PRO A 328 -20.62 22.75 -9.84
CA PRO A 328 -19.82 21.97 -8.90
C PRO A 328 -20.48 20.68 -8.38
N ARG A 329 -21.81 20.60 -8.42
CA ARG A 329 -22.57 19.39 -8.02
C ARG A 329 -22.66 18.33 -9.11
N GLU A 330 -22.40 18.69 -10.36
CA GLU A 330 -22.50 17.78 -11.51
C GLU A 330 -21.14 17.22 -11.92
N ILE A 331 -20.04 17.73 -11.34
CA ILE A 331 -18.68 17.28 -11.64
C ILE A 331 -18.51 15.80 -11.32
N LYS A 332 -17.94 15.09 -12.29
CA LYS A 332 -17.56 13.68 -12.22
C LYS A 332 -16.07 13.55 -12.55
N TRP A 333 -15.58 12.34 -12.42
CA TRP A 333 -14.20 11.96 -12.73
C TRP A 333 -14.18 10.66 -13.51
N ARG A 334 -13.07 10.42 -14.18
CA ARG A 334 -12.71 9.13 -14.75
C ARG A 334 -11.43 8.63 -14.08
N ILE A 335 -11.16 7.34 -14.20
CA ILE A 335 -9.89 6.72 -13.80
C ILE A 335 -9.11 6.42 -15.07
N ILE A 336 -7.88 6.91 -15.13
CA ILE A 336 -6.91 6.59 -16.18
C ILE A 336 -6.03 5.47 -15.66
N GLY A 337 -6.15 4.27 -16.23
CA GLY A 337 -5.28 3.13 -15.97
C GLY A 337 -4.23 2.96 -17.06
N VAL A 338 -2.97 2.80 -16.67
CA VAL A 338 -1.89 2.42 -17.59
C VAL A 338 -1.36 1.07 -17.14
N GLN A 339 -1.74 0.04 -17.88
CA GLN A 339 -1.63 -1.37 -17.48
C GLN A 339 -0.56 -2.08 -18.29
N TYR A 340 0.22 -2.94 -17.62
CA TYR A 340 1.20 -3.83 -18.24
C TYR A 340 1.64 -4.91 -17.25
N ASP A 341 2.06 -6.06 -17.76
CA ASP A 341 2.34 -7.25 -16.95
C ASP A 341 3.69 -7.18 -16.21
N LYS A 342 3.73 -6.52 -15.05
CA LYS A 342 4.97 -6.39 -14.23
C LYS A 342 5.50 -7.74 -13.77
N LEU A 343 4.60 -8.65 -13.37
CA LEU A 343 4.96 -10.03 -13.00
C LEU A 343 5.53 -10.81 -14.18
N GLY A 344 4.97 -10.66 -15.38
CA GLY A 344 5.47 -11.29 -16.59
C GLY A 344 6.82 -10.77 -17.06
N LEU A 345 7.22 -9.54 -16.69
CA LEU A 345 8.60 -9.08 -16.89
C LEU A 345 9.57 -9.81 -15.95
N ILE A 346 9.23 -9.88 -14.66
CA ILE A 346 10.06 -10.51 -13.63
C ILE A 346 10.19 -12.02 -13.87
N GLU A 347 9.14 -12.68 -14.35
CA GLU A 347 9.13 -14.11 -14.68
C GLU A 347 10.22 -14.50 -15.70
N LYS A 348 10.61 -13.59 -16.59
CA LYS A 348 11.67 -13.83 -17.59
C LYS A 348 13.09 -13.83 -16.99
N ALA A 349 13.24 -13.60 -15.68
CA ALA A 349 14.53 -13.53 -15.03
C ALA A 349 15.25 -14.90 -15.00
N HIS A 350 16.50 -14.93 -15.47
CA HIS A 350 17.35 -16.13 -15.38
C HIS A 350 18.28 -16.08 -14.17
N LYS A 351 18.61 -14.88 -13.68
CA LYS A 351 19.44 -14.62 -12.49
C LYS A 351 18.76 -13.60 -11.58
N LEU A 352 19.14 -13.58 -10.29
CA LEU A 352 18.62 -12.58 -9.33
C LEU A 352 18.90 -11.14 -9.74
N ALA A 353 20.05 -10.89 -10.40
CA ALA A 353 20.35 -9.58 -10.98
C ALA A 353 19.33 -9.13 -12.05
N ASP A 354 18.68 -10.07 -12.76
CA ASP A 354 17.61 -9.74 -13.71
C ASP A 354 16.34 -9.30 -12.98
N ILE A 355 15.98 -9.96 -11.87
CA ILE A 355 14.82 -9.58 -11.04
C ILE A 355 14.99 -8.14 -10.54
N ALA A 356 16.14 -7.83 -9.93
CA ALA A 356 16.45 -6.48 -9.49
C ALA A 356 16.42 -5.47 -10.67
N GLY A 357 16.89 -5.88 -11.84
CA GLY A 357 16.85 -5.07 -13.06
C GLY A 357 15.44 -4.78 -13.57
N TYR A 358 14.54 -5.77 -13.54
CA TYR A 358 13.14 -5.58 -13.93
C TYR A 358 12.37 -4.72 -12.94
N ARG A 359 12.63 -4.84 -11.63
CA ARG A 359 12.02 -3.96 -10.62
C ARG A 359 12.40 -2.49 -10.81
N GLU A 360 13.66 -2.21 -11.12
CA GLU A 360 14.09 -0.84 -11.40
C GLU A 360 13.45 -0.34 -12.71
N LEU A 361 13.42 -1.18 -13.75
CA LEU A 361 12.72 -0.86 -15.00
C LEU A 361 11.23 -0.54 -14.77
N THR A 362 10.51 -1.32 -13.96
CA THR A 362 9.09 -1.06 -13.66
C THR A 362 8.91 0.25 -12.91
N ASN A 363 9.81 0.58 -11.97
CA ASN A 363 9.78 1.85 -11.24
C ASN A 363 10.09 3.05 -12.15
N GLU A 364 11.04 2.91 -13.07
CA GLU A 364 11.37 3.92 -14.07
C GLU A 364 10.20 4.17 -15.01
N VAL A 365 9.58 3.10 -15.54
CA VAL A 365 8.40 3.16 -16.41
C VAL A 365 7.23 3.83 -15.71
N ASP A 366 6.84 3.36 -14.51
CA ASP A 366 5.78 3.99 -13.73
C ASP A 366 6.10 5.47 -13.44
N GLY A 367 7.37 5.80 -13.16
CA GLY A 367 7.83 7.18 -12.93
C GLY A 367 7.67 8.07 -14.15
N LYS A 368 7.95 7.57 -15.36
CA LYS A 368 7.71 8.30 -16.62
C LYS A 368 6.22 8.52 -16.86
N ILE A 369 5.40 7.48 -16.68
CA ILE A 369 3.95 7.57 -16.83
C ILE A 369 3.37 8.60 -15.85
N LYS A 370 3.76 8.51 -14.59
CA LYS A 370 3.36 9.46 -13.53
C LYS A 370 3.73 10.89 -13.90
N LYS A 371 4.96 11.13 -14.37
CA LYS A 371 5.38 12.46 -14.82
C LYS A 371 4.48 13.00 -15.94
N ILE A 372 4.15 12.19 -16.93
CA ILE A 372 3.32 12.63 -18.06
C ILE A 372 1.93 13.07 -17.58
N VAL A 373 1.28 12.22 -16.77
CA VAL A 373 -0.10 12.45 -16.34
C VAL A 373 -0.20 13.54 -15.27
N GLU A 374 0.70 13.54 -14.28
CA GLU A 374 0.64 14.47 -13.16
C GLU A 374 1.31 15.81 -13.45
N GLU A 375 2.37 15.84 -14.25
CA GLU A 375 3.19 17.04 -14.41
C GLU A 375 3.11 17.61 -15.81
N ASP A 376 3.22 16.82 -16.88
CA ASP A 376 3.35 17.35 -18.24
C ASP A 376 2.00 17.76 -18.86
N ILE A 377 0.89 17.10 -18.50
CA ILE A 377 -0.49 17.40 -18.97
C ILE A 377 -1.44 17.73 -17.80
N PRO A 378 -0.90 17.99 -16.61
CA PRO A 378 -1.53 17.78 -15.28
C PRO A 378 -3.03 17.38 -15.28
N LEU A 379 -3.35 16.14 -15.67
CA LEU A 379 -4.73 15.66 -15.77
C LEU A 379 -5.32 15.18 -14.45
N GLY A 380 -4.47 14.75 -13.53
CA GLY A 380 -4.85 14.25 -12.22
C GLY A 380 -3.65 13.68 -11.49
N ASN A 381 -3.88 12.86 -10.48
CA ASN A 381 -2.85 12.26 -9.62
C ASN A 381 -3.08 10.76 -9.40
N GLU A 382 -2.00 10.05 -9.12
CA GLU A 382 -1.98 8.62 -8.81
C GLU A 382 -2.83 8.35 -7.57
N ILE A 383 -3.84 7.49 -7.74
CA ILE A 383 -4.77 7.06 -6.68
C ILE A 383 -4.53 5.61 -6.27
N TYR A 384 -3.95 4.78 -7.14
CA TYR A 384 -3.66 3.37 -6.89
C TYR A 384 -2.54 2.85 -7.82
N ARG A 385 -1.76 1.86 -7.36
CA ARG A 385 -0.71 1.20 -8.14
C ARG A 385 -0.44 -0.20 -7.60
N ASP A 386 -0.37 -1.20 -8.47
CA ASP A 386 0.00 -2.57 -8.10
C ASP A 386 0.78 -3.28 -9.24
N GLU A 387 0.81 -4.62 -9.24
CA GLU A 387 1.44 -5.42 -10.28
C GLU A 387 0.79 -5.31 -11.67
N THR A 388 -0.43 -4.78 -11.75
CA THR A 388 -1.20 -4.66 -13.00
C THR A 388 -0.97 -3.34 -13.72
N GLY A 389 -0.56 -2.30 -13.00
CA GLY A 389 -0.37 -0.98 -13.58
C GLY A 389 -0.33 0.16 -12.57
N ILE A 390 -0.49 1.37 -13.09
CA ILE A 390 -0.60 2.63 -12.34
C ILE A 390 -1.88 3.35 -12.74
N TYR A 391 -2.63 3.85 -11.76
CA TYR A 391 -3.97 4.37 -11.93
C TYR A 391 -4.11 5.78 -11.36
N PHE A 392 -4.72 6.67 -12.12
CA PHE A 392 -4.85 8.09 -11.82
C PHE A 392 -6.31 8.51 -11.78
N SER A 393 -6.61 9.51 -10.95
CA SER A 393 -7.77 10.36 -11.20
C SER A 393 -7.60 11.09 -12.54
N GLY A 394 -8.70 11.34 -13.24
CA GLY A 394 -8.71 12.03 -14.52
C GLY A 394 -9.98 12.85 -14.73
N PRO A 395 -9.94 13.81 -15.67
CA PRO A 395 -11.07 14.67 -15.97
C PRO A 395 -12.20 13.88 -16.61
N ASP A 396 -13.44 14.27 -16.35
CA ASP A 396 -14.63 13.74 -17.00
C ASP A 396 -14.80 14.33 -18.41
N LEU A 397 -13.96 13.85 -19.33
CA LEU A 397 -14.02 14.09 -20.78
C LEU A 397 -14.57 12.86 -21.50
N ASP A 398 -14.84 12.97 -22.79
CA ASP A 398 -15.08 11.79 -23.62
C ASP A 398 -13.88 10.82 -23.56
N GLU A 399 -14.16 9.52 -23.60
CA GLU A 399 -13.13 8.48 -23.47
C GLU A 399 -12.08 8.59 -24.58
N VAL A 400 -12.51 8.82 -25.82
CA VAL A 400 -11.64 8.89 -27.00
C VAL A 400 -10.79 10.16 -26.93
N GLU A 401 -11.39 11.28 -26.55
CA GLU A 401 -10.67 12.54 -26.37
C GLU A 401 -9.60 12.43 -25.29
N LEU A 402 -9.96 11.91 -24.10
CA LEU A 402 -9.02 11.74 -23.00
C LEU A 402 -7.89 10.78 -23.37
N ARG A 403 -8.20 9.69 -24.07
CA ARG A 403 -7.18 8.74 -24.55
C ARG A 403 -6.21 9.42 -25.52
N ASN A 404 -6.71 10.21 -26.46
CA ASN A 404 -5.89 10.93 -27.44
C ASN A 404 -4.92 11.93 -26.79
N LEU A 405 -5.26 12.50 -25.62
CA LEU A 405 -4.37 13.41 -24.90
C LEU A 405 -3.09 12.73 -24.38
N ILE A 406 -3.20 11.46 -23.99
CA ILE A 406 -2.13 10.77 -23.25
C ILE A 406 -1.44 9.67 -24.08
N ARG A 407 -2.14 9.08 -25.05
CA ARG A 407 -1.71 7.84 -25.72
C ARG A 407 -0.33 7.94 -26.33
N GLU A 408 -0.12 8.84 -27.30
CA GLU A 408 1.16 8.94 -28.00
C GLU A 408 2.30 9.25 -27.03
N ARG A 409 2.10 10.19 -26.11
CA ARG A 409 3.12 10.59 -25.13
C ARG A 409 3.52 9.44 -24.21
N ILE A 410 2.56 8.68 -23.70
CA ILE A 410 2.81 7.53 -22.82
C ILE A 410 3.49 6.41 -23.60
N VAL A 411 2.93 6.02 -24.75
CA VAL A 411 3.47 4.93 -25.56
C VAL A 411 4.89 5.25 -26.01
N ASP A 412 5.15 6.46 -26.52
CA ASP A 412 6.49 6.87 -26.97
C ASP A 412 7.50 6.88 -25.82
N ALA A 413 7.10 7.40 -24.65
CA ALA A 413 7.97 7.43 -23.48
C ALA A 413 8.33 6.01 -23.00
N VAL A 414 7.33 5.12 -22.91
CA VAL A 414 7.55 3.73 -22.49
C VAL A 414 8.36 2.95 -23.54
N GLN A 415 8.06 3.13 -24.83
CA GLN A 415 8.84 2.52 -25.90
C GLN A 415 10.28 2.98 -25.90
N LYS A 416 10.55 4.27 -25.67
CA LYS A 416 11.91 4.82 -25.60
C LYS A 416 12.69 4.30 -24.39
N GLU A 417 12.05 4.26 -23.23
CA GLU A 417 12.68 3.81 -21.97
C GLU A 417 13.01 2.31 -22.02
N THR A 418 12.05 1.53 -22.53
CA THR A 418 12.12 0.07 -22.54
C THR A 418 12.60 -0.51 -23.87
N ASP A 419 12.91 0.31 -24.87
CA ASP A 419 13.25 -0.13 -26.23
C ASP A 419 12.20 -1.13 -26.78
N GLY A 420 10.92 -0.83 -26.51
CA GLY A 420 9.75 -1.63 -26.90
C GLY A 420 9.56 -2.97 -26.17
N GLU A 421 10.31 -3.26 -25.09
CA GLU A 421 10.12 -4.47 -24.28
C GLU A 421 8.81 -4.45 -23.48
N VAL A 422 8.34 -3.25 -23.12
CA VAL A 422 7.04 -3.04 -22.47
C VAL A 422 6.10 -2.35 -23.43
N ILE A 423 4.87 -2.86 -23.52
CA ILE A 423 3.77 -2.27 -24.28
C ILE A 423 2.68 -1.92 -23.27
N PRO A 424 2.43 -0.63 -22.98
CA PRO A 424 1.37 -0.25 -22.07
C PRO A 424 0.01 -0.35 -22.76
N CYS A 425 -1.02 -0.74 -22.01
CA CYS A 425 -2.42 -0.62 -22.38
C CYS A 425 -3.06 0.51 -21.59
N ILE A 426 -3.71 1.45 -22.27
CA ILE A 426 -4.37 2.58 -21.63
C ILE A 426 -5.87 2.29 -21.56
N THR A 427 -6.39 2.23 -20.33
CA THR A 427 -7.80 2.02 -20.03
C THR A 427 -8.37 3.26 -19.36
N ILE A 428 -9.60 3.63 -19.70
CA ILE A 428 -10.30 4.77 -19.09
C ILE A 428 -11.63 4.25 -18.56
N SER A 429 -11.94 4.54 -17.29
CA SER A 429 -13.20 4.13 -16.69
C SER A 429 -14.39 4.91 -17.24
N ASP A 430 -15.60 4.42 -16.98
CA ASP A 430 -16.80 5.24 -17.09
C ASP A 430 -16.75 6.47 -16.19
N SER A 431 -17.55 7.47 -16.56
CA SER A 431 -17.73 8.70 -15.80
C SER A 431 -18.45 8.43 -14.48
N SER A 432 -17.80 8.73 -13.35
CA SER A 432 -18.39 8.52 -12.02
C SER A 432 -18.02 9.63 -11.05
N ARG A 433 -18.91 9.89 -10.07
CA ARG A 433 -18.57 10.71 -8.89
C ARG A 433 -17.74 9.94 -7.86
N SER A 434 -17.44 8.67 -8.11
CA SER A 434 -16.72 7.80 -7.20
C SER A 434 -15.56 7.10 -7.85
N LEU A 435 -14.57 6.76 -7.02
CA LEU A 435 -13.42 5.98 -7.42
C LEU A 435 -13.58 4.46 -7.16
N VAL A 436 -14.73 3.98 -6.68
CA VAL A 436 -14.97 2.52 -6.51
C VAL A 436 -14.93 1.76 -7.84
N ILE A 437 -15.17 2.46 -8.95
CA ILE A 437 -15.06 1.94 -10.32
C ILE A 437 -13.64 1.44 -10.65
N LEU A 438 -12.62 1.81 -9.85
CA LEU A 438 -11.28 1.26 -9.91
C LEU A 438 -11.27 -0.27 -9.92
N ALA A 439 -12.14 -0.90 -9.10
CA ALA A 439 -12.16 -2.36 -8.97
C ALA A 439 -12.52 -3.08 -10.28
N GLU A 440 -13.30 -2.44 -11.17
CA GLU A 440 -13.63 -2.98 -12.50
C GLU A 440 -12.40 -2.97 -13.40
N LEU A 441 -11.65 -1.86 -13.43
CA LEU A 441 -10.41 -1.74 -14.20
C LEU A 441 -9.36 -2.77 -13.74
N LEU A 442 -9.27 -3.02 -12.44
CA LEU A 442 -8.36 -4.02 -11.87
C LEU A 442 -8.75 -5.44 -12.28
N ARG A 443 -10.05 -5.76 -12.27
CA ARG A 443 -10.58 -7.07 -12.68
C ARG A 443 -10.24 -7.38 -14.14
N ASP A 444 -10.38 -6.39 -15.01
CA ASP A 444 -10.20 -6.58 -16.46
C ASP A 444 -8.73 -6.45 -16.90
N SER A 445 -7.85 -5.93 -16.04
CA SER A 445 -6.44 -5.62 -16.35
C SER A 445 -5.67 -6.77 -16.98
N ARG A 446 -5.89 -8.01 -16.54
CA ARG A 446 -5.19 -9.19 -17.04
C ARG A 446 -5.48 -9.48 -18.51
N ASN A 447 -6.71 -9.25 -18.94
CA ASN A 447 -7.10 -9.43 -20.34
C ASN A 447 -6.47 -8.35 -21.24
N ASN A 448 -6.12 -7.21 -20.66
CA ASN A 448 -5.56 -6.06 -21.38
C ASN A 448 -4.06 -6.21 -21.67
N PHE A 449 -3.33 -7.06 -20.94
CA PHE A 449 -1.90 -7.29 -21.19
C PHE A 449 -1.60 -7.86 -22.58
N LEU A 450 -2.58 -8.52 -23.20
CA LEU A 450 -2.48 -9.09 -24.55
C LEU A 450 -2.83 -8.08 -25.66
N GLN A 451 -3.33 -6.89 -25.29
CA GLN A 451 -3.69 -5.86 -26.25
C GLN A 451 -2.47 -5.03 -26.61
N HIS A 452 -2.22 -4.87 -27.92
CA HIS A 452 -1.09 -4.10 -28.42
C HIS A 452 -1.56 -2.75 -28.93
N GLU A 453 -1.19 -1.66 -28.24
CA GLU A 453 -1.54 -0.31 -28.68
C GLU A 453 -0.75 0.15 -29.91
N THR A 454 0.44 -0.41 -30.13
CA THR A 454 1.36 -0.05 -31.20
C THR A 454 2.26 -1.22 -31.58
N THR A 455 2.87 -1.13 -32.77
CA THR A 455 3.94 -2.05 -33.17
C THR A 455 5.23 -1.67 -32.44
N PRO A 456 5.85 -2.57 -31.65
CA PRO A 456 7.09 -2.25 -30.94
C PRO A 456 8.27 -1.97 -31.86
N ASN A 457 9.15 -1.04 -31.45
CA ASN A 457 10.35 -0.66 -32.22
C ASN A 457 11.29 -1.82 -32.52
N TRP A 458 11.37 -2.81 -31.64
CA TRP A 458 12.20 -3.99 -31.89
C TRP A 458 11.72 -4.83 -33.08
N ILE A 459 10.42 -4.81 -33.44
CA ILE A 459 9.93 -5.51 -34.64
C ILE A 459 10.59 -4.93 -35.90
N ASN A 460 10.79 -3.61 -35.95
CA ASN A 460 11.52 -2.97 -37.05
C ASN A 460 13.00 -3.39 -37.03
N ASN A 461 13.64 -3.42 -35.85
CA ASN A 461 15.00 -3.95 -35.70
C ASN A 461 15.12 -5.41 -36.15
N TRP A 462 14.07 -6.23 -35.94
CA TRP A 462 13.99 -7.60 -36.43
C TRP A 462 13.81 -7.66 -37.94
N LYS A 463 12.95 -6.82 -38.54
CA LYS A 463 12.81 -6.74 -40.00
C LYS A 463 14.11 -6.30 -40.65
N ASP A 464 14.84 -5.36 -40.07
CA ASP A 464 16.16 -4.95 -40.56
C ASP A 464 17.20 -6.07 -40.41
N ALA A 465 17.16 -6.82 -39.31
CA ALA A 465 18.06 -7.96 -39.09
C ALA A 465 17.71 -9.20 -39.96
N SER A 466 16.43 -9.44 -40.24
CA SER A 466 15.91 -10.63 -40.93
C SER A 466 15.70 -10.45 -42.44
N SER A 467 15.50 -9.22 -42.93
CA SER A 467 15.48 -8.89 -44.38
C SER A 467 16.86 -9.02 -45.05
N CYS A 468 17.89 -9.32 -44.28
CA CYS A 468 19.25 -9.63 -44.74
C CYS A 468 19.36 -11.03 -45.39
N ILE A 469 18.40 -11.42 -46.24
CA ILE A 469 18.45 -12.67 -47.03
C ILE A 469 19.00 -12.37 -48.44
N VAL A 470 20.28 -12.75 -48.62
CA VAL A 470 20.87 -13.41 -49.80
C VAL A 470 20.89 -12.66 -51.15
N SER A 471 21.51 -11.47 -51.22
CA SER A 471 22.08 -11.02 -52.52
C SER A 471 23.39 -10.24 -52.47
N ASP A 472 23.92 -9.90 -51.30
CA ASP A 472 25.27 -9.31 -51.19
C ASP A 472 26.00 -9.81 -49.93
N ALA A 473 26.52 -11.03 -50.02
CA ALA A 473 27.06 -11.82 -48.91
C ALA A 473 28.35 -11.24 -48.25
N HIS A 474 28.96 -10.18 -48.79
CA HIS A 474 30.28 -9.74 -48.31
C HIS A 474 30.33 -8.45 -47.46
N LEU A 475 29.27 -7.63 -47.40
CA LEU A 475 29.41 -6.26 -46.86
C LEU A 475 28.53 -5.89 -45.66
N LYS A 476 27.43 -6.59 -45.33
CA LYS A 476 26.45 -6.07 -44.34
C LYS A 476 26.08 -6.96 -43.15
N GLN A 477 26.41 -8.25 -43.13
CA GLN A 477 26.33 -9.05 -41.87
C GLN A 477 27.37 -8.61 -40.83
N ARG A 478 28.43 -7.89 -41.24
CA ARG A 478 29.41 -7.28 -40.34
C ARG A 478 28.84 -6.15 -39.47
N SER A 479 27.71 -5.51 -39.81
CA SER A 479 27.26 -4.28 -39.11
C SER A 479 26.46 -4.51 -37.83
N PHE A 480 25.73 -5.63 -37.71
CA PHE A 480 24.94 -5.94 -36.51
C PHE A 480 25.87 -6.20 -35.29
N CYS A 481 26.84 -7.09 -35.46
CA CYS A 481 27.85 -7.42 -34.44
C CYS A 481 28.70 -6.19 -34.04
N LYS A 482 29.06 -5.33 -35.01
CA LYS A 482 29.90 -4.13 -34.75
C LYS A 482 29.21 -3.07 -33.88
N LYS A 483 27.87 -2.94 -33.97
CA LYS A 483 27.10 -1.90 -33.24
C LYS A 483 26.52 -2.38 -31.92
N GLN A 484 26.16 -3.66 -31.80
CA GLN A 484 25.47 -4.19 -30.61
C GLN A 484 26.34 -5.05 -29.68
N CYS A 485 27.50 -5.58 -30.10
CA CYS A 485 28.35 -6.39 -29.22
C CYS A 485 29.35 -5.53 -28.42
N ARG A 486 29.28 -5.60 -27.08
CA ARG A 486 30.10 -4.79 -26.16
C ARG A 486 31.49 -5.38 -25.86
N ARG A 487 31.66 -6.71 -25.95
CA ARG A 487 32.92 -7.43 -25.75
C ARG A 487 33.48 -7.97 -27.07
N ASP A 488 34.74 -8.39 -27.08
CA ASP A 488 35.41 -9.09 -28.18
C ASP A 488 34.63 -10.35 -28.55
N CYS A 489 33.55 -10.17 -29.30
CA CYS A 489 32.88 -11.25 -29.97
C CYS A 489 33.96 -11.91 -30.83
N VAL A 490 34.16 -13.21 -30.64
CA VAL A 490 35.16 -14.01 -31.38
C VAL A 490 34.98 -13.81 -32.91
N ALA A 491 33.79 -13.36 -33.34
CA ALA A 491 33.46 -12.88 -34.68
C ALA A 491 34.27 -11.67 -35.20
N ARG A 492 35.04 -10.95 -34.36
CA ARG A 492 35.90 -9.85 -34.83
C ARG A 492 37.05 -10.33 -35.74
N GLY A 493 37.32 -11.64 -35.79
CA GLY A 493 38.44 -12.22 -36.55
C GLY A 493 38.10 -13.28 -37.61
N GLY A 494 36.82 -13.55 -37.93
CA GLY A 494 36.43 -14.68 -38.80
C GLY A 494 35.55 -14.32 -40.01
N ALA A 495 35.52 -15.19 -41.03
CA ALA A 495 34.77 -15.03 -42.28
C ALA A 495 33.50 -15.91 -42.37
N LYS A 496 32.91 -16.34 -41.24
CA LYS A 496 31.70 -17.17 -41.24
C LYS A 496 30.43 -16.32 -41.25
N GLU A 497 29.39 -16.79 -41.96
CA GLU A 497 28.04 -16.25 -41.87
C GLU A 497 27.49 -16.50 -40.45
N TYR A 498 26.91 -15.48 -39.82
CA TYR A 498 26.55 -15.53 -38.39
C TYR A 498 25.03 -15.52 -38.19
N GLN A 499 24.54 -16.34 -37.25
CA GLN A 499 23.12 -16.38 -36.91
C GLN A 499 22.77 -15.35 -35.81
N VAL A 500 21.59 -14.73 -35.97
CA VAL A 500 21.00 -13.79 -35.01
C VAL A 500 19.91 -14.53 -34.24
N ASP A 501 20.02 -14.55 -32.91
CA ASP A 501 19.06 -15.21 -32.01
C ASP A 501 18.22 -14.20 -31.22
N ILE A 502 17.09 -14.65 -30.67
CA ILE A 502 16.34 -13.88 -29.65
C ILE A 502 17.08 -13.99 -28.31
N CYS A 503 17.23 -12.85 -27.63
CA CYS A 503 17.80 -12.82 -26.28
C CYS A 503 16.90 -13.60 -25.29
N PRO A 504 17.45 -14.60 -24.58
CA PRO A 504 16.65 -15.48 -23.71
C PRO A 504 16.06 -14.76 -22.49
N VAL A 505 16.67 -13.65 -22.04
CA VAL A 505 16.23 -12.91 -20.85
C VAL A 505 15.09 -11.95 -21.15
N CYS A 506 15.15 -11.15 -22.22
CA CYS A 506 14.06 -10.23 -22.54
C CYS A 506 12.99 -10.87 -23.43
N GLY A 507 13.33 -11.94 -24.16
CA GLY A 507 12.46 -12.60 -25.13
C GLY A 507 12.13 -11.75 -26.37
N VAL A 508 12.80 -10.61 -26.54
CA VAL A 508 12.39 -9.55 -27.45
C VAL A 508 13.52 -9.09 -28.37
N ARG A 509 14.67 -8.72 -27.81
CA ARG A 509 15.78 -8.13 -28.58
C ARG A 509 16.65 -9.18 -29.25
N PRO A 510 17.18 -8.92 -30.45
CA PRO A 510 18.15 -9.80 -31.08
C PRO A 510 19.50 -9.77 -30.33
N LYS A 511 20.22 -10.88 -30.40
CA LYS A 511 21.60 -11.03 -29.93
C LYS A 511 22.41 -11.81 -30.97
N CYS A 512 23.73 -11.67 -30.92
CA CYS A 512 24.60 -12.61 -31.62
C CYS A 512 24.48 -14.00 -30.97
N GLU A 513 24.54 -15.08 -31.76
CA GLU A 513 24.54 -16.47 -31.27
C GLU A 513 25.59 -16.71 -30.17
N HIS A 514 26.77 -16.09 -30.26
CA HIS A 514 27.86 -16.23 -29.28
C HIS A 514 27.72 -15.39 -28.01
N GLN A 515 26.69 -14.53 -27.92
CA GLN A 515 26.37 -13.81 -26.70
C GLN A 515 25.33 -14.60 -25.91
N ASP A 516 25.45 -14.62 -24.58
CA ASP A 516 24.42 -15.22 -23.72
C ASP A 516 23.13 -14.37 -23.73
N ILE A 517 23.29 -13.04 -23.78
CA ILE A 517 22.22 -12.06 -23.64
C ILE A 517 22.48 -10.84 -24.52
N CYS A 518 21.42 -10.08 -24.84
CA CYS A 518 21.55 -8.81 -25.56
C CYS A 518 22.30 -7.75 -24.71
N LYS A 519 22.84 -6.74 -25.39
CA LYS A 519 23.56 -5.61 -24.78
C LYS A 519 22.79 -4.95 -23.63
N ARG A 520 21.49 -4.69 -23.82
CA ARG A 520 20.64 -4.01 -22.83
C ARG A 520 20.46 -4.85 -21.56
N CYS A 521 20.27 -6.17 -21.68
CA CYS A 521 20.21 -7.08 -20.53
C CYS A 521 21.57 -7.16 -19.82
N LEU A 522 22.68 -7.14 -20.57
CA LEU A 522 24.02 -7.13 -20.00
C LEU A 522 24.29 -5.84 -19.22
N GLU A 523 23.99 -4.68 -19.78
CA GLU A 523 24.11 -3.38 -19.12
C GLU A 523 23.29 -3.34 -17.82
N ARG A 524 22.06 -3.85 -17.85
CA ARG A 524 21.22 -3.98 -16.66
C ARG A 524 21.90 -4.84 -15.59
N ARG A 525 22.47 -6.00 -15.94
CA ARG A 525 23.18 -6.88 -14.99
C ARG A 525 24.46 -6.23 -14.44
N GLU A 526 25.30 -5.67 -15.30
CA GLU A 526 26.57 -5.03 -14.93
C GLU A 526 26.32 -3.89 -13.94
N SER A 527 25.30 -3.05 -14.19
CA SER A 527 24.91 -1.98 -13.26
C SER A 527 24.51 -2.47 -11.86
N ARG A 528 23.98 -3.70 -11.72
CA ARG A 528 23.64 -4.28 -10.40
C ARG A 528 24.86 -4.81 -9.69
N ILE A 529 25.77 -5.41 -10.43
CA ILE A 529 27.04 -5.92 -9.89
C ILE A 529 27.87 -4.75 -9.33
N ASP A 530 27.94 -3.63 -10.05
CA ASP A 530 28.64 -2.42 -9.58
C ASP A 530 28.03 -1.84 -8.28
N GLY A 531 26.74 -2.07 -8.06
CA GLY A 531 26.02 -1.64 -6.86
C GLY A 531 25.92 -2.69 -5.74
N TRP A 532 26.36 -3.93 -5.97
CA TRP A 532 26.09 -5.09 -5.11
C TRP A 532 26.52 -4.88 -3.66
N GLU A 533 27.78 -4.53 -3.40
CA GLU A 533 28.31 -4.36 -2.04
C GLU A 533 27.65 -3.21 -1.25
N LYS A 534 27.10 -2.23 -1.96
CA LYS A 534 26.60 -0.98 -1.36
C LYS A 534 25.09 -0.96 -1.18
N LYS A 535 24.35 -1.44 -2.20
CA LYS A 535 22.90 -1.25 -2.33
C LYS A 535 22.08 -2.49 -1.99
N TYR A 536 22.65 -3.69 -2.13
CA TYR A 536 21.88 -4.94 -2.04
C TYR A 536 22.39 -5.84 -0.91
N GLN A 537 21.49 -6.59 -0.28
CA GLN A 537 21.87 -7.63 0.68
C GLN A 537 22.63 -8.73 -0.05
N THR A 538 22.05 -9.26 -1.13
CA THR A 538 22.69 -10.23 -2.02
C THR A 538 22.11 -10.09 -3.44
N ILE A 539 22.88 -10.50 -4.45
CA ILE A 539 22.40 -10.72 -5.83
C ILE A 539 22.75 -12.13 -6.33
N TRP A 540 23.14 -13.03 -5.43
CA TRP A 540 23.60 -14.39 -5.74
C TRP A 540 22.70 -15.42 -5.07
N ILE A 541 22.18 -16.37 -5.84
CA ILE A 541 21.26 -17.38 -5.29
C ILE A 541 21.98 -18.32 -4.32
N ASP A 542 23.25 -18.59 -4.56
CA ASP A 542 24.14 -19.37 -3.70
C ASP A 542 24.34 -18.76 -2.32
N GLU A 543 24.25 -17.42 -2.19
CA GLU A 543 24.29 -16.72 -0.91
C GLU A 543 22.99 -16.92 -0.11
N ILE A 544 21.85 -17.17 -0.78
CA ILE A 544 20.54 -17.39 -0.15
C ILE A 544 20.33 -18.86 0.23
N ALA A 545 20.89 -19.79 -0.53
CA ALA A 545 20.68 -21.21 -0.32
C ALA A 545 21.04 -21.67 1.11
N ASP A 546 20.20 -22.50 1.71
CA ASP A 546 20.44 -23.08 3.03
C ASP A 546 21.51 -24.18 3.00
N LYS A 547 21.83 -24.76 4.16
CA LYS A 547 22.79 -25.87 4.30
C LYS A 547 22.45 -27.11 3.46
N ASN A 548 21.19 -27.26 3.06
CA ASN A 548 20.68 -28.35 2.25
C ASN A 548 20.67 -28.02 0.76
N LYS A 549 21.23 -26.86 0.36
CA LYS A 549 21.24 -26.33 -1.01
C LYS A 549 19.84 -25.97 -1.53
N ARG A 550 18.93 -25.64 -0.60
CA ARG A 550 17.53 -25.32 -0.90
C ARG A 550 17.24 -23.83 -0.71
N VAL A 551 16.37 -23.33 -1.55
CA VAL A 551 15.86 -21.96 -1.55
C VAL A 551 14.34 -22.00 -1.67
N ALA A 552 13.68 -20.95 -1.23
CA ALA A 552 12.24 -20.82 -1.34
C ALA A 552 11.83 -19.45 -1.86
N VAL A 553 10.86 -19.41 -2.78
CA VAL A 553 10.08 -18.20 -3.06
C VAL A 553 8.85 -18.24 -2.15
N VAL A 554 8.79 -17.32 -1.19
CA VAL A 554 7.60 -17.08 -0.35
C VAL A 554 6.79 -15.98 -1.01
N THR A 555 5.51 -16.24 -1.24
CA THR A 555 4.58 -15.27 -1.82
C THR A 555 3.36 -15.12 -0.94
N GLY A 556 2.78 -13.94 -0.92
CA GLY A 556 1.48 -13.73 -0.31
C GLY A 556 0.62 -12.75 -1.08
N ARG A 557 -0.70 -12.88 -0.89
CA ARG A 557 -1.71 -12.07 -1.55
C ARG A 557 -2.83 -11.68 -0.59
N PHE A 558 -3.18 -10.40 -0.57
CA PHE A 558 -4.44 -9.90 -0.04
C PHE A 558 -5.48 -9.82 -1.15
N ASN A 559 -6.72 -10.24 -0.86
CA ASN A 559 -7.84 -10.04 -1.79
C ASN A 559 -8.57 -8.74 -1.46
N LEU A 560 -8.18 -7.66 -2.15
CA LEU A 560 -8.73 -6.31 -1.92
C LEU A 560 -9.93 -5.94 -2.80
N THR A 561 -10.29 -6.76 -3.79
CA THR A 561 -11.31 -6.43 -4.79
C THR A 561 -12.63 -5.95 -4.16
N ARG A 562 -13.15 -6.69 -3.18
CA ARG A 562 -14.39 -6.37 -2.46
C ARG A 562 -14.27 -5.22 -1.45
N TRP A 563 -13.04 -4.86 -1.08
CA TRP A 563 -12.78 -3.68 -0.25
C TRP A 563 -12.71 -2.42 -1.12
N LEU A 564 -12.07 -2.51 -2.29
CA LEU A 564 -11.90 -1.39 -3.22
C LEU A 564 -13.19 -1.03 -3.98
N ASN A 565 -14.08 -2.00 -4.24
CA ASN A 565 -15.43 -1.72 -4.74
C ASN A 565 -16.40 -1.24 -3.61
N GLY A 566 -15.92 -1.23 -2.36
CA GLY A 566 -16.63 -0.80 -1.17
C GLY A 566 -17.66 -1.77 -0.60
N GLU A 567 -17.81 -2.98 -1.13
CA GLU A 567 -18.82 -3.95 -0.66
C GLU A 567 -18.55 -4.39 0.77
N LEU A 568 -17.31 -4.73 1.10
CA LEU A 568 -16.95 -5.13 2.47
C LEU A 568 -16.93 -3.95 3.44
N LEU A 569 -16.89 -2.70 2.96
CA LEU A 569 -17.14 -1.54 3.83
C LEU A 569 -18.60 -1.51 4.36
N ASN A 570 -19.53 -2.23 3.72
CA ASN A 570 -20.89 -2.41 4.26
C ASN A 570 -20.93 -3.27 5.53
N THR A 571 -19.79 -3.82 5.95
CA THR A 571 -19.63 -4.60 7.19
C THR A 571 -18.86 -3.84 8.28
N VAL A 572 -18.49 -2.58 8.01
CA VAL A 572 -17.78 -1.70 8.96
C VAL A 572 -18.65 -0.50 9.29
N PHE A 573 -18.82 -0.22 10.57
CA PHE A 573 -19.79 0.76 11.04
C PHE A 573 -19.16 2.07 11.51
N SER A 574 -19.88 3.17 11.28
CA SER A 574 -19.58 4.50 11.83
C SER A 574 -20.26 4.70 13.19
N GLN A 575 -21.38 4.00 13.42
CA GLN A 575 -22.16 3.95 14.65
C GLN A 575 -22.94 2.62 14.75
N THR A 576 -23.33 2.20 15.95
CA THR A 576 -23.96 0.89 16.19
C THR A 576 -25.38 1.02 16.74
N LEU A 577 -26.23 0.02 16.49
CA LEU A 577 -27.61 0.00 17.02
C LEU A 577 -27.68 0.03 18.56
N GLU A 578 -26.65 -0.44 19.26
CA GLU A 578 -26.59 -0.42 20.73
C GLU A 578 -26.62 0.98 21.34
N GLU A 579 -26.39 2.01 20.53
CA GLU A 579 -26.45 3.42 20.96
C GLU A 579 -27.89 3.95 20.98
N TYR A 580 -28.86 3.16 20.50
CA TYR A 580 -30.24 3.54 20.30
C TYR A 580 -31.20 2.57 21.01
N THR A 581 -32.41 3.04 21.28
CA THR A 581 -33.46 2.23 21.93
C THR A 581 -34.24 1.35 20.95
N TYR A 582 -33.91 1.43 19.65
CA TYR A 582 -34.64 0.79 18.56
C TYR A 582 -33.83 -0.36 17.96
N ASP A 583 -34.51 -1.42 17.53
CA ASP A 583 -33.90 -2.42 16.66
C ASP A 583 -33.92 -2.00 15.18
N TRP A 584 -33.24 -2.77 14.32
CA TRP A 584 -33.17 -2.50 12.89
C TRP A 584 -34.54 -2.44 12.21
N THR A 585 -35.46 -3.35 12.59
CA THR A 585 -36.79 -3.45 11.98
C THR A 585 -37.65 -2.25 12.33
N GLU A 586 -37.57 -1.79 13.59
CA GLU A 586 -38.26 -0.61 14.06
C GLU A 586 -37.74 0.67 13.39
N LEU A 587 -36.40 0.84 13.32
CA LEU A 587 -35.78 1.98 12.61
C LEU A 587 -36.21 2.04 11.15
N ARG A 588 -36.14 0.91 10.44
CA ARG A 588 -36.57 0.81 9.04
C ARG A 588 -38.03 1.18 8.88
N GLY A 589 -38.90 0.67 9.76
CA GLY A 589 -40.33 0.96 9.75
C GLY A 589 -40.64 2.44 9.97
N LYS A 590 -39.97 3.08 10.94
CA LYS A 590 -40.12 4.52 11.21
C LYS A 590 -39.61 5.35 10.04
N LEU A 591 -38.43 5.06 9.51
CA LEU A 591 -37.84 5.83 8.42
C LEU A 591 -38.62 5.69 7.11
N LYS A 592 -39.16 4.50 6.83
CA LYS A 592 -40.10 4.27 5.73
C LYS A 592 -41.30 5.23 5.80
N ARG A 593 -41.87 5.43 7.00
CA ARG A 593 -42.96 6.40 7.21
C ARG A 593 -42.49 7.83 6.92
N CYS A 594 -41.34 8.25 7.46
CA CYS A 594 -40.78 9.58 7.22
C CYS A 594 -40.55 9.88 5.73
N LEU A 595 -40.05 8.88 4.97
CA LEU A 595 -39.84 8.99 3.52
C LEU A 595 -41.16 9.07 2.75
N SER A 596 -42.15 8.26 3.14
CA SER A 596 -43.47 8.27 2.53
C SER A 596 -44.19 9.61 2.69
N SER A 597 -44.08 10.24 3.86
CA SER A 597 -44.69 11.55 4.15
C SER A 597 -43.80 12.75 3.76
N ASN A 598 -42.58 12.53 3.30
CA ASN A 598 -41.55 13.56 3.12
C ASN A 598 -41.41 14.49 4.34
N GLU A 599 -41.31 13.89 5.52
CA GLU A 599 -41.33 14.63 6.79
C GLU A 599 -40.22 15.70 6.82
N ARG A 600 -40.56 16.89 7.33
CA ARG A 600 -39.60 17.96 7.62
C ARG A 600 -39.34 17.97 9.12
N ASN A 601 -38.10 18.19 9.53
CA ASN A 601 -37.67 18.16 10.94
C ASN A 601 -37.93 16.81 11.64
N SER A 602 -37.76 15.69 10.92
CA SER A 602 -37.93 14.35 11.49
C SER A 602 -37.15 14.18 12.79
N CYS A 603 -37.85 13.85 13.88
CA CYS A 603 -37.23 13.60 15.19
C CYS A 603 -36.25 12.43 15.12
N LEU A 604 -36.60 11.38 14.37
CA LEU A 604 -35.75 10.22 14.13
C LEU A 604 -34.43 10.63 13.46
N LEU A 605 -34.47 11.40 12.37
CA LEU A 605 -33.25 11.82 11.68
C LEU A 605 -32.44 12.83 12.49
N ASN A 606 -33.09 13.66 13.30
CA ASN A 606 -32.39 14.48 14.29
C ASN A 606 -31.69 13.63 15.35
N GLU A 607 -32.20 12.44 15.68
CA GLU A 607 -31.58 11.51 16.63
C GLU A 607 -30.42 10.73 15.99
N ILE A 608 -30.65 10.07 14.85
CA ILE A 608 -29.70 9.14 14.22
C ILE A 608 -28.73 9.81 13.25
N ALA A 609 -29.06 11.00 12.73
CA ALA A 609 -28.23 11.74 11.78
C ALA A 609 -27.81 13.15 12.23
N ARG A 610 -28.44 13.69 13.29
CA ARG A 610 -28.03 14.91 14.02
C ARG A 610 -27.62 16.06 13.10
N GLU A 611 -26.38 16.53 13.23
CA GLU A 611 -25.82 17.69 12.54
C GLU A 611 -25.84 17.55 11.00
N ALA A 612 -25.89 16.30 10.49
CA ALA A 612 -25.95 16.05 9.04
C ALA A 612 -27.33 16.34 8.44
N TYR A 613 -28.42 16.09 9.17
CA TYR A 613 -29.79 16.17 8.66
C TYR A 613 -30.30 17.60 8.43
N LYS A 614 -29.73 18.60 9.13
CA LYS A 614 -30.02 20.04 8.94
C LYS A 614 -31.51 20.41 8.86
N ASN A 615 -32.41 19.58 9.40
CA ASN A 615 -33.85 19.84 9.41
C ASN A 615 -34.46 20.04 8.01
N GLU A 616 -33.85 19.46 6.97
CA GLU A 616 -34.37 19.50 5.59
C GLU A 616 -35.43 18.40 5.36
N PRO A 617 -36.26 18.47 4.30
CA PRO A 617 -37.19 17.39 3.96
C PRO A 617 -36.45 16.06 3.81
N VAL A 618 -37.03 14.95 4.30
CA VAL A 618 -36.34 13.64 4.30
C VAL A 618 -35.93 13.19 2.90
N ARG A 619 -36.73 13.45 1.87
CA ARG A 619 -36.40 13.07 0.48
C ARG A 619 -35.21 13.87 -0.06
N ASP A 620 -35.13 15.16 0.26
CA ASP A 620 -33.98 16.01 -0.10
C ASP A 620 -32.70 15.54 0.62
N PHE A 621 -32.83 15.18 1.90
CA PHE A 621 -31.73 14.58 2.66
C PHE A 621 -31.28 13.26 2.04
N TYR A 622 -32.24 12.40 1.65
CA TYR A 622 -31.95 11.13 0.97
C TYR A 622 -31.15 11.35 -0.30
N ASP A 623 -31.59 12.24 -1.19
CA ASP A 623 -30.90 12.50 -2.44
C ASP A 623 -29.47 13.00 -2.17
N LYS A 624 -29.32 13.89 -1.18
CA LYS A 624 -28.02 14.47 -0.81
C LYS A 624 -27.05 13.53 -0.12
N ILE A 625 -27.49 12.48 0.58
CA ILE A 625 -26.58 11.55 1.28
C ILE A 625 -26.53 10.15 0.68
N VAL A 626 -27.57 9.68 0.01
CA VAL A 626 -27.58 8.38 -0.65
C VAL A 626 -27.19 8.53 -2.11
N VAL A 627 -27.83 9.42 -2.87
CA VAL A 627 -27.54 9.57 -4.30
C VAL A 627 -26.22 10.32 -4.53
N ASP A 628 -26.03 11.45 -3.85
CA ASP A 628 -24.86 12.32 -4.06
C ASP A 628 -23.57 11.80 -3.40
N ARG A 629 -23.69 11.07 -2.28
CA ARG A 629 -22.53 10.65 -1.45
C ARG A 629 -22.30 9.14 -1.40
N ASN A 630 -23.23 8.30 -1.90
CA ASN A 630 -23.03 6.87 -1.85
C ASN A 630 -22.95 6.25 -3.26
N PRO A 631 -21.72 6.03 -3.75
CA PRO A 631 -21.43 5.55 -5.10
C PRO A 631 -22.15 4.26 -5.51
N GLN A 632 -22.37 3.38 -4.53
CA GLN A 632 -22.93 2.05 -4.76
C GLN A 632 -24.41 2.08 -5.16
N TRP A 633 -25.06 3.24 -5.06
CA TRP A 633 -26.48 3.41 -5.35
C TRP A 633 -26.73 4.43 -6.47
N GLN A 634 -25.75 4.71 -7.34
CA GLN A 634 -25.88 5.69 -8.43
C GLN A 634 -26.98 5.32 -9.45
N ASP A 635 -27.20 4.04 -9.74
CA ASP A 635 -28.27 3.55 -10.65
C ASP A 635 -29.68 3.57 -10.03
N VAL A 636 -29.84 4.28 -8.91
CA VAL A 636 -30.93 4.03 -7.98
C VAL A 636 -31.60 5.31 -7.49
N LYS A 637 -31.56 6.35 -8.32
CA LYS A 637 -32.38 7.54 -8.06
C LYS A 637 -33.84 7.08 -7.92
N VAL A 638 -34.39 7.29 -6.73
CA VAL A 638 -35.78 6.92 -6.45
C VAL A 638 -36.65 7.97 -7.12
N ASP A 639 -37.44 7.58 -8.11
CA ASP A 639 -38.52 8.44 -8.56
C ASP A 639 -39.60 8.49 -7.48
N TRP A 640 -39.57 9.56 -6.69
CA TRP A 640 -40.54 9.77 -5.62
C TRP A 640 -41.99 9.87 -6.12
N ASN A 641 -42.20 10.06 -7.43
CA ASN A 641 -43.51 10.19 -8.07
C ASN A 641 -44.02 8.88 -8.68
N ASP A 642 -43.16 7.88 -8.92
CA ASP A 642 -43.53 6.60 -9.55
C ASP A 642 -43.37 5.40 -8.61
N ARG A 643 -44.42 5.11 -7.83
CA ARG A 643 -44.52 3.99 -6.86
C ARG A 643 -43.17 3.63 -6.20
N PRO A 644 -42.53 4.56 -5.49
CA PRO A 644 -41.21 4.33 -4.92
C PRO A 644 -41.24 3.20 -3.89
N ASP A 645 -40.23 2.34 -3.92
CA ASP A 645 -39.99 1.34 -2.88
C ASP A 645 -39.39 2.03 -1.64
N TYR A 646 -40.27 2.62 -0.83
CA TYR A 646 -39.90 3.32 0.40
C TYR A 646 -39.15 2.42 1.39
N GLN A 647 -39.38 1.11 1.35
CA GLN A 647 -38.69 0.19 2.24
C GLN A 647 -37.23 0.06 1.83
N LYS A 648 -36.97 -0.14 0.54
CA LYS A 648 -35.62 -0.18 -0.02
C LYS A 648 -34.89 1.16 0.13
N ALA A 649 -35.61 2.28 -0.03
CA ALA A 649 -35.07 3.61 0.25
C ALA A 649 -34.69 3.77 1.73
N ALA A 650 -35.55 3.36 2.66
CA ALA A 650 -35.24 3.40 4.09
C ALA A 650 -34.01 2.56 4.44
N GLU A 651 -33.89 1.35 3.90
CA GLU A 651 -32.73 0.48 4.12
C GLU A 651 -31.43 1.13 3.61
N ARG A 652 -31.43 1.72 2.41
CA ARG A 652 -30.26 2.42 1.86
C ARG A 652 -29.87 3.65 2.66
N LEU A 653 -30.85 4.40 3.15
CA LEU A 653 -30.62 5.57 3.99
C LEU A 653 -30.02 5.17 5.34
N LEU A 654 -30.57 4.13 6.00
CA LEU A 654 -30.01 3.59 7.23
C LEU A 654 -28.59 3.06 7.03
N LEU A 655 -28.36 2.29 5.97
CA LEU A 655 -27.01 1.83 5.63
C LEU A 655 -26.05 2.99 5.46
N THR A 656 -26.47 4.02 4.74
CA THR A 656 -25.65 5.22 4.52
C THR A 656 -25.36 5.96 5.82
N ILE A 657 -26.28 5.96 6.78
CA ILE A 657 -26.05 6.63 8.07
C ILE A 657 -25.11 5.81 8.97
N PHE A 658 -25.24 4.48 9.00
CA PHE A 658 -24.58 3.61 9.99
C PHE A 658 -23.23 3.02 9.57
N ARG A 659 -22.88 3.03 8.28
CA ARG A 659 -21.65 2.39 7.77
C ARG A 659 -20.54 3.37 7.42
N LYS A 660 -19.32 2.85 7.28
CA LYS A 660 -18.23 3.59 6.63
C LYS A 660 -18.38 3.58 5.11
N HIS A 661 -18.07 4.69 4.46
CA HIS A 661 -18.20 4.83 3.00
C HIS A 661 -16.87 4.74 2.27
N PRO A 662 -16.86 4.27 1.01
CA PRO A 662 -15.69 4.30 0.14
C PRO A 662 -15.40 5.72 -0.36
N SER A 663 -14.97 6.62 0.52
CA SER A 663 -14.42 7.91 0.10
C SER A 663 -13.13 7.69 -0.68
N PRO A 664 -12.79 8.57 -1.64
CA PRO A 664 -11.47 8.60 -2.28
C PRO A 664 -10.31 8.43 -1.28
N ALA A 665 -10.34 9.16 -0.16
CA ALA A 665 -9.34 9.06 0.88
C ALA A 665 -9.29 7.67 1.55
N ARG A 666 -10.45 7.07 1.87
CA ARG A 666 -10.52 5.73 2.47
C ARG A 666 -10.10 4.62 1.51
N LEU A 667 -10.49 4.70 0.23
CA LEU A 667 -10.05 3.76 -0.81
C LEU A 667 -8.54 3.78 -0.97
N ARG A 668 -7.92 4.98 -0.95
CA ARG A 668 -6.46 5.12 -0.93
C ARG A 668 -5.84 4.51 0.33
N ARG A 669 -6.47 4.71 1.48
CA ARG A 669 -5.99 4.19 2.76
C ARG A 669 -6.01 2.65 2.82
N ILE A 670 -7.01 2.00 2.20
CA ILE A 670 -7.12 0.53 2.14
C ILE A 670 -5.85 -0.08 1.56
N TRP A 671 -5.42 0.35 0.36
CA TRP A 671 -4.25 -0.23 -0.29
C TRP A 671 -2.93 0.24 0.33
N THR A 672 -2.85 1.49 0.80
CA THR A 672 -1.62 1.95 1.46
C THR A 672 -1.38 1.27 2.81
N THR A 673 -2.45 0.83 3.48
CA THR A 673 -2.36 0.01 4.70
C THR A 673 -1.73 -1.35 4.39
N THR A 674 -2.20 -2.06 3.36
CA THR A 674 -1.60 -3.36 2.99
C THR A 674 -0.21 -3.22 2.37
N GLU A 675 0.07 -2.14 1.64
CA GLU A 675 1.42 -1.83 1.16
C GLU A 675 2.39 -1.59 2.33
N THR A 676 1.93 -0.87 3.37
CA THR A 676 2.72 -0.63 4.59
C THR A 676 2.97 -1.93 5.33
N PHE A 677 1.96 -2.80 5.44
CA PHE A 677 2.11 -4.14 6.00
C PHE A 677 3.26 -4.91 5.34
N TRP A 678 3.30 -4.95 4.00
CA TRP A 678 4.38 -5.64 3.28
C TRP A 678 5.76 -4.99 3.43
N LYS A 679 5.82 -3.65 3.44
CA LYS A 679 7.08 -2.92 3.68
C LYS A 679 7.63 -3.19 5.08
N ASP A 680 6.75 -3.29 6.07
CA ASP A 680 7.14 -3.62 7.43
C ASP A 680 7.59 -5.08 7.54
N VAL A 681 6.89 -6.03 6.91
CA VAL A 681 7.37 -7.42 6.80
C VAL A 681 8.76 -7.46 6.17
N GLN A 682 8.97 -6.80 5.03
CA GLN A 682 10.28 -6.71 4.40
C GLN A 682 11.35 -6.20 5.37
N LYS A 683 11.05 -5.11 6.08
CA LYS A 683 11.97 -4.53 7.07
C LYS A 683 12.26 -5.49 8.24
N GLU A 684 11.26 -6.22 8.72
CA GLU A 684 11.45 -7.24 9.74
C GLU A 684 12.35 -8.37 9.23
N LEU A 685 12.14 -8.85 8.00
CA LEU A 685 13.01 -9.85 7.37
C LEU A 685 14.45 -9.33 7.18
N GLU A 686 14.63 -8.05 6.88
CA GLU A 686 15.97 -7.45 6.71
C GLU A 686 16.70 -7.21 8.04
N THR A 687 15.97 -6.98 9.14
CA THR A 687 16.54 -6.49 10.40
C THR A 687 16.55 -7.50 11.54
N LYS A 688 15.53 -8.38 11.63
CA LYS A 688 15.33 -9.28 12.76
C LYS A 688 16.42 -10.35 12.77
N LYS A 689 17.14 -10.41 13.88
CA LYS A 689 18.31 -11.28 14.04
C LYS A 689 17.96 -12.76 14.21
N ASP A 690 16.73 -13.08 14.57
CA ASP A 690 16.33 -14.45 14.92
C ASP A 690 15.92 -15.29 13.70
N ILE A 691 15.72 -14.66 12.53
CA ILE A 691 15.35 -15.34 11.29
C ILE A 691 16.57 -16.00 10.63
N TYR A 692 17.71 -15.32 10.72
CA TYR A 692 18.99 -15.76 10.19
C TYR A 692 20.02 -15.61 11.30
N SER A 693 20.61 -16.72 11.75
CA SER A 693 21.56 -16.82 12.87
C SER A 693 22.34 -15.54 13.13
N SER A 694 22.26 -15.07 14.36
CA SER A 694 22.82 -13.78 14.79
C SER A 694 24.30 -13.82 15.15
N ASP A 695 24.91 -15.00 15.06
CA ASP A 695 26.31 -15.17 15.43
C ASP A 695 27.22 -14.51 14.40
N ASN A 696 28.01 -13.53 14.85
CA ASN A 696 29.05 -12.89 14.02
C ASN A 696 30.14 -13.90 13.60
N GLN A 697 30.17 -15.09 14.22
CA GLN A 697 31.00 -16.22 13.81
C GLN A 697 30.36 -17.08 12.70
N ASP A 698 29.07 -16.89 12.37
CA ASP A 698 28.41 -17.67 11.35
C ASP A 698 28.88 -17.27 9.94
N ILE A 699 29.80 -18.08 9.41
CA ILE A 699 30.38 -17.92 8.08
C ILE A 699 29.34 -18.00 6.96
N ARG A 700 28.13 -18.52 7.22
CA ARG A 700 27.05 -18.63 6.22
C ARG A 700 26.64 -17.27 5.65
N PHE A 701 26.76 -16.21 6.44
CA PHE A 701 26.23 -14.88 6.14
C PHE A 701 27.34 -13.83 6.03
N ARG A 702 28.58 -14.27 5.82
CA ARG A 702 29.75 -13.40 5.68
C ARG A 702 30.39 -13.58 4.32
N ARG A 703 30.98 -12.49 3.82
CA ARG A 703 31.79 -12.54 2.61
C ARG A 703 33.26 -12.68 2.97
N LEU A 704 33.95 -13.56 2.27
CA LEU A 704 35.41 -13.65 2.31
C LEU A 704 35.99 -12.75 1.24
N GLU A 705 36.89 -11.85 1.62
CA GLU A 705 37.58 -10.93 0.72
C GLU A 705 39.06 -11.31 0.63
N ILE A 706 39.58 -11.48 -0.59
CA ILE A 706 40.96 -11.88 -0.87
C ILE A 706 41.59 -10.87 -1.82
N LYS A 707 42.66 -10.21 -1.37
CA LYS A 707 43.53 -9.40 -2.23
C LYS A 707 44.70 -10.23 -2.69
N LEU A 708 44.99 -10.19 -3.98
CA LEU A 708 46.12 -10.92 -4.58
C LEU A 708 47.34 -10.00 -4.68
N LYS A 709 48.55 -10.58 -4.66
CA LYS A 709 49.78 -9.80 -4.92
C LYS A 709 49.89 -9.34 -6.38
N ASN A 710 49.48 -10.20 -7.31
CA ASN A 710 49.33 -9.89 -8.72
C ASN A 710 47.91 -10.30 -9.15
N ASN A 711 47.23 -9.45 -9.90
CA ASN A 711 45.89 -9.67 -10.45
C ASN A 711 45.83 -9.48 -11.98
N GLU A 712 46.97 -9.34 -12.64
CA GLU A 712 47.08 -9.27 -14.10
C GLU A 712 46.38 -10.48 -14.74
N ASN A 713 45.52 -10.22 -15.72
CA ASN A 713 44.72 -11.21 -16.46
C ASN A 713 43.49 -11.80 -15.75
N ILE A 714 43.09 -11.29 -14.58
CA ILE A 714 41.79 -11.63 -13.97
C ILE A 714 40.73 -10.61 -14.45
N THR A 715 39.66 -11.11 -15.05
CA THR A 715 38.54 -10.28 -15.51
C THR A 715 37.51 -10.06 -14.40
N ARG A 716 36.81 -8.92 -14.44
CA ARG A 716 35.69 -8.60 -13.55
C ARG A 716 34.48 -9.50 -13.80
N THR A 717 34.53 -10.71 -13.26
CA THR A 717 33.55 -11.78 -13.46
C THR A 717 33.54 -12.72 -12.26
N LEU A 718 32.59 -13.65 -12.24
CA LEU A 718 32.64 -14.80 -11.35
C LEU A 718 33.83 -15.71 -11.70
N GLN A 719 34.48 -16.18 -10.65
CA GLN A 719 35.67 -17.00 -10.64
C GLN A 719 35.44 -18.17 -9.68
N ASN A 720 35.95 -19.34 -10.02
CA ASN A 720 36.11 -20.43 -9.07
C ASN A 720 37.51 -20.35 -8.47
N ALA A 721 37.58 -20.13 -7.16
CA ALA A 721 38.82 -20.05 -6.40
C ALA A 721 38.95 -21.31 -5.53
N LYS A 722 40.00 -22.09 -5.78
CA LYS A 722 40.32 -23.30 -5.01
C LYS A 722 41.31 -22.98 -3.91
N PHE A 723 40.84 -23.11 -2.67
CA PHE A 723 41.55 -22.79 -1.43
C PHE A 723 41.54 -24.01 -0.50
N ASN A 724 42.70 -24.53 -0.08
CA ASN A 724 42.83 -25.73 0.76
C ASN A 724 41.92 -26.90 0.30
N GLU A 725 41.99 -27.25 -1.00
CA GLU A 725 41.14 -28.24 -1.67
C GLU A 725 39.64 -27.90 -1.79
N THR A 726 39.19 -26.83 -1.16
CA THR A 726 37.81 -26.33 -1.22
C THR A 726 37.61 -25.38 -2.40
N ASN A 727 36.59 -25.59 -3.21
CA ASN A 727 36.20 -24.65 -4.27
C ASN A 727 35.20 -23.61 -3.73
N ILE A 728 35.49 -22.34 -3.96
CA ILE A 728 34.66 -21.21 -3.55
C ILE A 728 34.36 -20.37 -4.79
N LEU A 729 33.06 -20.11 -5.03
CA LEU A 729 32.64 -19.14 -6.03
C LEU A 729 32.91 -17.72 -5.52
N MET A 730 33.69 -16.95 -6.26
CA MET A 730 34.09 -15.58 -5.91
C MET A 730 33.91 -14.63 -7.10
N TYR A 731 33.44 -13.42 -6.85
CA TYR A 731 33.42 -12.34 -7.82
C TYR A 731 34.70 -11.50 -7.71
N PHE A 732 35.35 -11.20 -8.83
CA PHE A 732 36.46 -10.24 -8.86
C PHE A 732 35.96 -8.84 -9.21
N ASP A 733 36.13 -7.87 -8.32
CA ASP A 733 35.68 -6.48 -8.54
C ASP A 733 36.68 -5.60 -9.33
N GLY A 734 37.87 -6.14 -9.60
CA GLY A 734 39.00 -5.42 -10.22
C GLY A 734 40.16 -5.18 -9.26
N GLU A 735 39.93 -5.28 -7.95
CA GLU A 735 40.94 -5.10 -6.90
C GLU A 735 41.07 -6.35 -6.02
N LYS A 736 39.94 -6.96 -5.63
CA LYS A 736 39.84 -8.10 -4.72
C LYS A 736 38.83 -9.13 -5.22
N LEU A 737 38.99 -10.36 -4.73
CA LEU A 737 38.02 -11.44 -4.86
C LEU A 737 37.08 -11.43 -3.67
N ILE A 738 35.79 -11.58 -3.92
CA ILE A 738 34.73 -11.52 -2.90
C ILE A 738 33.87 -12.75 -3.06
N SER A 739 33.69 -13.55 -2.01
CA SER A 739 32.84 -14.75 -2.10
C SER A 739 31.41 -14.36 -2.52
N ALA A 740 30.86 -15.11 -3.47
CA ALA A 740 29.53 -14.92 -4.04
C ALA A 740 28.61 -16.13 -3.75
N GLN A 741 28.88 -16.85 -2.66
CA GLN A 741 28.13 -18.02 -2.21
C GLN A 741 28.09 -18.07 -0.68
N ASN A 742 27.10 -18.79 -0.12
CA ASN A 742 27.09 -19.18 1.28
C ASN A 742 28.30 -20.09 1.55
N LEU A 743 29.22 -19.66 2.40
CA LEU A 743 30.50 -20.34 2.61
C LEU A 743 30.38 -21.72 3.27
N SER A 744 29.25 -22.02 3.94
CA SER A 744 28.99 -23.38 4.42
C SER A 744 28.80 -24.39 3.27
N LEU A 745 28.39 -23.94 2.08
CA LEU A 745 28.21 -24.80 0.90
C LEU A 745 29.54 -25.27 0.31
N SER A 746 30.63 -24.54 0.55
CA SER A 746 31.97 -24.90 0.10
C SER A 746 32.50 -26.16 0.78
N GLY A 747 31.95 -26.53 1.95
CA GLY A 747 32.58 -27.52 2.83
C GLY A 747 33.67 -26.92 3.74
N LEU A 748 33.77 -25.59 3.81
CA LEU A 748 34.55 -24.90 4.83
C LEU A 748 33.88 -25.12 6.19
N SER A 749 34.38 -26.09 6.96
CA SER A 749 33.96 -26.33 8.34
C SER A 749 35.05 -25.83 9.30
N GLY A 750 34.74 -24.85 10.14
CA GLY A 750 35.63 -24.35 11.21
C GLY A 750 36.06 -22.89 11.06
N GLU A 751 36.47 -22.30 12.18
CA GLU A 751 37.11 -20.98 12.25
C GLU A 751 38.35 -20.95 11.34
N ILE A 752 38.22 -20.40 10.13
CA ILE A 752 39.37 -20.17 9.27
C ILE A 752 40.26 -19.14 9.96
N ASN A 753 41.46 -19.55 10.39
CA ASN A 753 42.46 -18.59 10.84
C ASN A 753 43.00 -17.82 9.62
N LEU A 754 42.48 -16.60 9.43
CA LEU A 754 42.82 -15.74 8.30
C LEU A 754 44.32 -15.38 8.26
N GLU A 755 45.00 -15.34 9.42
CA GLU A 755 46.42 -15.00 9.48
C GLU A 755 47.30 -16.07 8.81
N ASP A 756 46.95 -17.35 9.00
CA ASP A 756 47.65 -18.49 8.40
C ASP A 756 47.47 -18.58 6.87
N CYS A 757 46.61 -17.73 6.30
CA CYS A 757 46.26 -17.74 4.89
C CYS A 757 47.08 -16.73 4.07
N LYS A 758 47.73 -15.76 4.72
CA LYS A 758 48.57 -14.76 4.04
C LYS A 758 49.82 -15.42 3.45
N GLY A 759 50.16 -15.09 2.20
CA GLY A 759 51.31 -15.67 1.49
C GLY A 759 51.08 -17.07 0.92
N LYS A 760 49.90 -17.68 1.13
CA LYS A 760 49.55 -18.97 0.50
C LYS A 760 49.13 -18.80 -0.96
N ILE A 761 49.23 -19.90 -1.71
CA ILE A 761 48.81 -19.97 -3.12
C ILE A 761 47.32 -20.32 -3.19
N ILE A 762 46.58 -19.58 -4.00
CA ILE A 762 45.20 -19.85 -4.39
C ILE A 762 45.14 -20.12 -5.90
N ASN A 763 44.37 -21.13 -6.30
CA ASN A 763 44.17 -21.45 -7.72
C ASN A 763 42.86 -20.83 -8.19
N ILE A 764 42.88 -20.06 -9.27
CA ILE A 764 41.70 -19.32 -9.77
C ILE A 764 41.47 -19.64 -11.25
N LYS A 765 40.22 -19.86 -11.62
CA LYS A 765 39.75 -19.95 -13.02
C LYS A 765 38.40 -19.23 -13.16
N LYS A 766 37.97 -18.91 -14.38
CA LYS A 766 36.59 -18.41 -14.58
C LYS A 766 35.58 -19.51 -14.29
N GLU A 767 34.37 -19.10 -13.89
CA GLU A 767 33.28 -20.02 -13.55
C GLU A 767 33.03 -21.09 -14.63
N ASN A 768 33.04 -20.67 -15.91
CA ASN A 768 32.73 -21.51 -17.07
C ASN A 768 33.97 -22.21 -17.69
N GLU A 769 35.15 -22.07 -17.10
CA GLU A 769 36.38 -22.68 -17.61
C GLU A 769 36.59 -24.10 -17.03
N ASN A 770 37.29 -24.96 -17.79
CA ASN A 770 37.63 -26.31 -17.35
C ASN A 770 38.63 -26.30 -16.19
N ASP A 771 38.69 -27.39 -15.42
CA ASP A 771 39.64 -27.53 -14.30
C ASP A 771 41.11 -27.47 -14.73
N SER A 772 41.43 -27.71 -16.00
CA SER A 772 42.78 -27.54 -16.53
C SER A 772 43.25 -26.08 -16.59
N GLU A 773 42.34 -25.11 -16.50
CA GLU A 773 42.60 -23.67 -16.68
C GLU A 773 42.95 -22.93 -15.39
N PHE A 774 43.10 -23.65 -14.27
CA PHE A 774 43.47 -23.03 -12.99
C PHE A 774 44.83 -22.33 -13.06
N LYS A 775 44.84 -21.04 -12.73
CA LYS A 775 46.05 -20.22 -12.60
C LYS A 775 46.39 -20.00 -11.13
N LYS A 776 47.68 -20.00 -10.80
CA LYS A 776 48.19 -19.84 -9.43
C LYS A 776 48.40 -18.36 -9.11
N PHE A 777 47.89 -17.93 -7.97
CA PHE A 777 48.08 -16.57 -7.44
C PHE A 777 48.47 -16.63 -5.96
N GLU A 778 49.21 -15.63 -5.49
CA GLU A 778 49.58 -15.52 -4.07
C GLU A 778 48.65 -14.53 -3.35
N ILE A 779 48.16 -14.93 -2.17
CA ILE A 779 47.31 -14.10 -1.32
C ILE A 779 48.15 -13.01 -0.64
N LYS A 780 47.87 -11.74 -0.97
CA LYS A 780 48.46 -10.56 -0.31
C LYS A 780 47.79 -10.30 1.03
N ASP A 781 46.47 -10.33 1.06
CA ASP A 781 45.67 -10.05 2.24
C ASP A 781 44.34 -10.79 2.16
N ILE A 782 43.76 -11.11 3.31
CA ILE A 782 42.51 -11.83 3.41
C ILE A 782 41.75 -11.34 4.65
N SER A 783 40.49 -11.00 4.46
CA SER A 783 39.66 -10.43 5.51
C SER A 783 38.22 -10.88 5.37
N TRP A 784 37.49 -10.83 6.47
CA TRP A 784 36.04 -10.90 6.41
C TRP A 784 35.48 -9.56 5.94
N GLY A 785 34.70 -9.60 4.87
CA GLY A 785 33.92 -8.48 4.37
C GLY A 785 32.65 -8.24 5.18
N ARG A 786 31.77 -7.40 4.61
CA ARG A 786 30.47 -7.07 5.21
C ARG A 786 29.57 -8.31 5.28
N SER A 787 28.95 -8.54 6.43
CA SER A 787 27.88 -9.54 6.56
C SER A 787 26.67 -9.17 5.72
N TYR A 788 25.93 -10.17 5.24
CA TYR A 788 24.74 -9.99 4.43
C TYR A 788 23.56 -10.79 4.99
N ARG A 789 22.33 -10.39 4.66
CA ARG A 789 21.14 -11.23 4.92
C ARG A 789 20.80 -12.06 3.69
N PRO A 790 20.51 -13.36 3.81
CA PRO A 790 20.17 -14.23 2.68
C PRO A 790 18.74 -13.95 2.21
N PHE A 791 18.47 -12.74 1.74
CA PHE A 791 17.12 -12.28 1.40
C PHE A 791 17.16 -11.43 0.15
N LEU A 792 16.18 -11.63 -0.74
CA LEU A 792 15.93 -10.75 -1.88
C LEU A 792 14.43 -10.58 -2.10
N ASP A 793 14.00 -9.34 -2.29
CA ASP A 793 12.64 -9.02 -2.70
C ASP A 793 12.47 -9.06 -4.23
N ILE A 794 11.45 -9.79 -4.68
CA ILE A 794 11.08 -9.99 -6.09
C ILE A 794 10.02 -8.99 -6.51
N LEU A 795 8.93 -8.91 -5.74
CA LEU A 795 7.81 -8.00 -5.98
C LEU A 795 7.30 -7.52 -4.63
N LEU A 796 6.95 -6.25 -4.56
CA LEU A 796 6.19 -5.66 -3.47
C LEU A 796 5.14 -4.74 -4.08
N SER A 797 3.88 -5.13 -3.95
CA SER A 797 2.70 -4.36 -4.34
C SER A 797 1.74 -4.29 -3.14
N PRO A 798 0.69 -3.46 -3.20
CA PRO A 798 -0.31 -3.42 -2.14
C PRO A 798 -1.05 -4.74 -1.94
N ILE A 799 -1.25 -5.51 -3.02
CA ILE A 799 -2.02 -6.76 -2.98
C ILE A 799 -1.13 -7.99 -2.93
N SER A 800 0.11 -7.92 -3.36
CA SER A 800 0.99 -9.09 -3.38
C SER A 800 2.44 -8.77 -3.01
N PHE A 801 3.11 -9.77 -2.45
CA PHE A 801 4.55 -9.75 -2.26
C PHE A 801 5.18 -11.08 -2.68
N GLN A 802 6.47 -11.03 -3.05
CA GLN A 802 7.29 -12.20 -3.34
C GLN A 802 8.71 -11.98 -2.83
N PHE A 803 9.20 -12.87 -1.99
CA PHE A 803 10.56 -12.85 -1.43
C PHE A 803 11.27 -14.18 -1.67
N ILE A 804 12.59 -14.13 -1.85
CA ILE A 804 13.46 -15.31 -1.87
C ILE A 804 14.22 -15.39 -0.55
N VAL A 805 14.11 -16.53 0.11
CA VAL A 805 14.71 -16.82 1.41
C VAL A 805 15.32 -18.24 1.42
N PRO A 806 16.22 -18.57 2.35
CA PRO A 806 16.65 -19.95 2.56
C PRO A 806 15.44 -20.82 2.87
N ALA A 807 15.38 -22.04 2.33
CA ALA A 807 14.23 -22.92 2.58
C ALA A 807 14.02 -23.16 4.10
N SER A 808 15.11 -23.34 4.84
CA SER A 808 15.08 -23.53 6.30
C SER A 808 14.44 -22.40 7.10
N SER A 809 14.36 -21.16 6.58
CA SER A 809 13.76 -20.04 7.31
C SER A 809 12.26 -19.90 7.06
N VAL A 810 11.68 -20.64 6.11
CA VAL A 810 10.26 -20.53 5.73
C VAL A 810 9.31 -20.64 6.94
N PRO A 811 9.46 -21.60 7.87
CA PRO A 811 8.54 -21.68 9.01
C PRO A 811 8.50 -20.41 9.85
N GLU A 812 9.67 -19.81 10.13
CA GLU A 812 9.74 -18.56 10.90
C GLU A 812 9.18 -17.38 10.11
N VAL A 813 9.45 -17.31 8.80
CA VAL A 813 8.88 -16.27 7.94
C VAL A 813 7.35 -16.33 7.92
N LEU A 814 6.76 -17.53 7.80
CA LEU A 814 5.31 -17.70 7.84
C LEU A 814 4.72 -17.28 9.19
N ARG A 815 5.36 -17.63 10.31
CA ARG A 815 4.93 -17.21 11.65
C ARG A 815 4.94 -15.69 11.80
N ILE A 816 6.03 -15.02 11.43
CA ILE A 816 6.14 -13.56 11.51
C ILE A 816 5.00 -12.88 10.73
N ILE A 817 4.73 -13.37 9.52
CA ILE A 817 3.66 -12.80 8.67
C ILE A 817 2.29 -13.05 9.29
N GLN A 818 2.03 -14.26 9.79
CA GLN A 818 0.76 -14.63 10.40
C GLN A 818 0.49 -13.89 11.71
N ASP A 819 1.51 -13.70 12.55
CA ASP A 819 1.42 -12.96 13.81
C ASP A 819 1.14 -11.48 13.54
N LYS A 820 1.86 -10.89 12.58
CA LYS A 820 1.63 -9.52 12.15
C LYS A 820 0.24 -9.36 11.55
N TYR A 821 -0.20 -10.28 10.68
CA TYR A 821 -1.56 -10.24 10.11
C TYR A 821 -2.63 -10.33 11.20
N SER A 822 -2.46 -11.25 12.15
CA SER A 822 -3.38 -11.42 13.28
C SER A 822 -3.47 -10.17 14.17
N THR A 823 -2.36 -9.44 14.30
CA THR A 823 -2.29 -8.20 15.07
C THR A 823 -2.90 -7.01 14.32
N GLU A 824 -2.48 -6.77 13.07
CA GLU A 824 -2.83 -5.55 12.34
C GLU A 824 -4.13 -5.63 11.54
N MET A 825 -4.59 -6.84 11.21
CA MET A 825 -5.81 -7.11 10.44
C MET A 825 -6.86 -7.88 11.27
N GLY A 826 -6.58 -8.17 12.54
CA GLY A 826 -7.44 -8.98 13.42
C GLY A 826 -8.85 -8.44 13.59
N GLU A 827 -9.03 -7.12 13.52
CA GLU A 827 -10.32 -6.42 13.64
C GLU A 827 -11.29 -6.71 12.46
N VAL A 828 -10.75 -7.09 11.30
CA VAL A 828 -11.53 -7.50 10.12
C VAL A 828 -11.36 -8.97 9.76
N ARG A 829 -10.90 -9.79 10.73
CA ARG A 829 -10.67 -11.22 10.55
C ARG A 829 -11.90 -11.91 9.95
N GLY A 830 -11.65 -12.77 8.97
CA GLY A 830 -12.68 -13.46 8.19
C GLY A 830 -13.32 -12.65 7.05
N ARG A 831 -12.84 -11.43 6.78
CA ARG A 831 -13.26 -10.59 5.63
C ARG A 831 -12.10 -10.02 4.80
N LEU A 832 -10.86 -10.13 5.26
CA LEU A 832 -9.68 -9.73 4.49
C LEU A 832 -8.72 -10.91 4.45
N PRO A 833 -8.87 -11.85 3.51
CA PRO A 833 -8.05 -13.04 3.51
C PRO A 833 -6.61 -12.70 3.10
N LEU A 834 -5.68 -13.36 3.77
CA LEU A 834 -4.27 -13.44 3.44
C LEU A 834 -3.95 -14.86 2.96
N ASN A 835 -3.61 -14.98 1.69
CA ASN A 835 -3.23 -16.25 1.08
C ASN A 835 -1.71 -16.31 0.90
N MET A 836 -1.08 -17.41 1.31
CA MET A 836 0.36 -17.61 1.33
C MET A 836 0.76 -18.82 0.47
N GLY A 837 1.78 -18.66 -0.35
CA GLY A 837 2.33 -19.71 -1.20
C GLY A 837 3.83 -19.85 -0.99
N VAL A 838 4.35 -21.09 -1.03
CA VAL A 838 5.80 -21.34 -0.96
C VAL A 838 6.26 -22.28 -2.05
N VAL A 839 7.18 -21.81 -2.90
CA VAL A 839 7.84 -22.65 -3.91
C VAL A 839 9.25 -22.94 -3.47
N PHE A 840 9.52 -24.19 -3.10
CA PHE A 840 10.84 -24.69 -2.77
C PHE A 840 11.56 -25.21 -4.01
N PHE A 841 12.88 -25.04 -4.08
CA PHE A 841 13.69 -25.53 -5.19
C PHE A 841 15.15 -25.72 -4.79
N ASP A 842 15.88 -26.54 -5.53
CA ASP A 842 17.35 -26.55 -5.45
C ASP A 842 17.90 -25.23 -6.00
N TYR A 843 18.92 -24.64 -5.40
CA TYR A 843 19.51 -23.38 -5.89
C TYR A 843 20.01 -23.42 -7.34
N LYS A 844 20.26 -24.63 -7.90
CA LYS A 844 20.60 -24.82 -9.32
C LYS A 844 19.40 -24.89 -10.25
N THR A 845 18.18 -24.94 -9.72
CA THR A 845 16.95 -24.94 -10.51
C THR A 845 16.85 -23.60 -11.26
N ALA A 846 16.41 -23.66 -12.51
CA ALA A 846 16.27 -22.45 -13.31
C ALA A 846 15.29 -21.46 -12.66
N LEU A 847 15.75 -20.25 -12.38
CA LEU A 847 15.02 -19.25 -11.60
C LEU A 847 13.65 -18.91 -12.22
N TYR A 848 13.57 -18.74 -13.54
CA TYR A 848 12.31 -18.47 -14.24
C TYR A 848 11.23 -19.52 -13.93
N ALA A 849 11.62 -20.78 -13.72
CA ALA A 849 10.67 -21.85 -13.39
C ALA A 849 10.10 -21.69 -11.98
N ALA A 850 10.92 -21.29 -11.01
CA ALA A 850 10.49 -20.99 -9.65
C ALA A 850 9.60 -19.74 -9.57
N ILE A 851 9.95 -18.68 -10.32
CA ILE A 851 9.11 -17.47 -10.41
C ILE A 851 7.78 -17.76 -11.13
N ASN A 852 7.78 -18.53 -12.23
CA ASN A 852 6.56 -18.96 -12.89
C ASN A 852 5.66 -19.78 -11.96
N ALA A 853 6.24 -20.73 -11.21
CA ALA A 853 5.52 -21.51 -10.20
C ALA A 853 4.88 -20.61 -9.13
N SER A 854 5.63 -19.65 -8.60
CA SER A 854 5.13 -18.72 -7.60
C SER A 854 4.03 -17.81 -8.16
N ARG A 855 4.17 -17.35 -9.41
CA ARG A 855 3.13 -16.57 -10.10
C ARG A 855 1.84 -17.37 -10.28
N ARG A 856 1.92 -18.66 -10.60
CA ARG A 856 0.74 -19.53 -10.72
C ARG A 856 0.02 -19.69 -9.38
N MET A 857 0.75 -19.80 -8.26
CA MET A 857 0.14 -19.79 -6.93
C MET A 857 -0.59 -18.47 -6.65
N LEU A 858 0.05 -17.33 -6.91
CA LEU A 858 -0.57 -16.01 -6.76
C LEU A 858 -1.87 -15.90 -7.55
N GLN A 859 -1.87 -16.35 -8.81
CA GLN A 859 -3.05 -16.35 -9.67
C GLN A 859 -4.15 -17.29 -9.15
N GLY A 860 -3.77 -18.44 -8.61
CA GLY A 860 -4.69 -19.36 -7.94
C GLY A 860 -5.38 -18.75 -6.73
N PHE A 861 -4.77 -17.73 -6.11
CA PHE A 861 -5.30 -17.04 -4.94
C PHE A 861 -6.21 -15.83 -5.24
N ASP A 862 -6.44 -15.48 -6.51
CA ASP A 862 -7.19 -14.27 -6.89
C ASP A 862 -8.69 -14.31 -6.59
N ASP A 863 -9.28 -15.48 -6.72
CA ASP A 863 -10.68 -15.74 -6.45
C ASP A 863 -10.98 -15.84 -4.91
N GLU A 864 -12.26 -15.79 -4.60
CA GLU A 864 -12.86 -15.61 -3.27
C GLU A 864 -13.39 -16.83 -2.48
N PRO A 865 -12.64 -17.76 -1.86
CA PRO A 865 -13.30 -18.86 -1.15
C PRO A 865 -14.01 -18.31 0.10
N CYS A 866 -15.33 -18.40 0.10
CA CYS A 866 -16.16 -18.08 1.25
C CYS A 866 -16.75 -19.39 1.78
N ASP A 867 -16.29 -19.80 2.96
CA ASP A 867 -16.71 -21.04 3.61
C ASP A 867 -17.65 -20.75 4.79
N GLN A 868 -18.52 -21.70 5.10
CA GLN A 868 -19.40 -21.66 6.27
C GLN A 868 -18.75 -22.33 7.49
N PHE A 869 -18.85 -21.67 8.64
CA PHE A 869 -18.36 -22.18 9.92
C PHE A 869 -19.42 -22.06 11.01
N LEU A 870 -19.42 -23.03 11.93
CA LEU A 870 -20.17 -22.99 13.18
C LEU A 870 -19.34 -22.31 14.28
N VAL A 871 -20.00 -21.46 15.06
CA VAL A 871 -19.46 -20.89 16.29
C VAL A 871 -19.47 -21.93 17.41
N LYS A 872 -18.32 -22.07 18.09
CA LYS A 872 -18.16 -22.78 19.36
C LYS A 872 -17.58 -21.86 20.42
N ILE A 873 -18.16 -21.90 21.61
CA ILE A 873 -17.80 -21.06 22.75
C ILE A 873 -17.38 -22.00 23.89
N GLY A 874 -16.14 -21.88 24.35
CA GLY A 874 -15.64 -22.65 25.49
C GLY A 874 -16.35 -22.23 26.78
N THR A 875 -16.66 -23.17 27.67
CA THR A 875 -17.38 -22.92 28.93
C THR A 875 -16.64 -22.01 29.93
N ASN A 876 -15.39 -21.61 29.66
CA ASN A 876 -14.59 -20.64 30.43
C ASN A 876 -13.57 -19.87 29.55
N ASP A 877 -13.71 -19.91 28.23
CA ASP A 877 -12.79 -19.27 27.29
C ASP A 877 -13.45 -18.00 26.72
N PRO A 878 -12.86 -16.80 26.87
CA PRO A 878 -13.38 -15.59 26.22
C PRO A 878 -13.26 -15.64 24.69
N ASN A 879 -12.54 -16.63 24.14
CA ASN A 879 -12.31 -16.75 22.72
C ASN A 879 -13.43 -17.54 22.02
N ILE A 880 -13.77 -17.10 20.82
CA ILE A 880 -14.63 -17.85 19.90
C ILE A 880 -13.77 -18.84 19.12
N GLU A 881 -14.26 -20.06 18.95
CA GLU A 881 -13.72 -21.01 17.99
C GLU A 881 -14.69 -21.16 16.82
N LEU A 882 -14.19 -21.13 15.59
CA LEU A 882 -14.99 -21.46 14.41
C LEU A 882 -14.63 -22.87 13.92
N VAL A 883 -15.65 -23.70 13.69
CA VAL A 883 -15.51 -25.09 13.27
C VAL A 883 -16.31 -25.35 12.00
N ARG A 884 -15.67 -25.95 10.99
CA ARG A 884 -16.35 -26.35 9.74
C ARG A 884 -17.14 -27.65 9.93
N GLU A 885 -18.36 -27.71 9.39
CA GLU A 885 -19.16 -28.94 9.32
C GLU A 885 -18.61 -29.92 8.26
N GLY A 886 -18.65 -31.23 8.54
CA GLY A 886 -18.44 -32.27 7.52
C GLY A 886 -17.00 -32.63 7.15
N GLY A 887 -15.98 -32.21 7.92
CA GLY A 887 -14.56 -32.55 7.68
C GLY A 887 -13.74 -32.67 8.97
N ARG A 888 -12.41 -32.52 8.90
CA ARG A 888 -11.58 -32.32 10.11
C ARG A 888 -12.18 -31.20 10.96
N ARG A 889 -12.06 -31.27 12.29
CA ARG A 889 -12.35 -30.12 13.16
C ARG A 889 -11.30 -29.04 12.91
N LYS A 890 -11.52 -28.23 11.89
CA LYS A 890 -10.67 -27.09 11.56
C LYS A 890 -11.08 -25.95 12.48
N LYS A 891 -10.23 -25.63 13.45
CA LYS A 891 -10.47 -24.59 14.44
C LYS A 891 -9.75 -23.32 14.01
N ILE A 892 -10.50 -22.26 13.75
CA ILE A 892 -9.94 -20.91 13.70
C ILE A 892 -10.15 -20.32 15.10
N LYS A 893 -9.03 -20.06 15.80
CA LYS A 893 -9.07 -19.43 17.12
C LYS A 893 -9.02 -17.92 16.97
N PHE A 894 -9.82 -17.24 17.78
CA PHE A 894 -9.72 -15.80 17.97
C PHE A 894 -8.93 -15.56 19.25
N GLU A 895 -7.63 -15.30 19.14
CA GLU A 895 -6.82 -14.90 20.31
C GLU A 895 -7.08 -13.44 20.65
N ASP A 896 -7.29 -13.19 21.94
CA ASP A 896 -7.45 -11.91 22.63
C ASP A 896 -8.45 -10.93 21.99
N MET A 897 -9.71 -11.10 22.40
CA MET A 897 -10.63 -9.96 22.53
C MET A 897 -10.02 -8.96 23.51
N VAL A 898 -9.16 -8.06 23.04
CA VAL A 898 -8.57 -7.00 23.88
C VAL A 898 -9.71 -6.22 24.52
N LYS A 899 -9.91 -6.46 25.82
CA LYS A 899 -11.03 -5.97 26.64
C LYS A 899 -11.10 -4.45 26.80
N ASP A 900 -10.17 -3.69 26.23
CA ASP A 900 -10.10 -2.22 26.31
C ASP A 900 -10.02 -1.52 24.93
N SER A 901 -10.16 -2.25 23.81
CA SER A 901 -10.18 -1.62 22.49
C SER A 901 -11.62 -1.28 22.06
N TYR A 902 -11.82 -0.10 21.46
CA TYR A 902 -13.12 0.32 20.92
C TYR A 902 -13.33 -0.16 19.46
N ALA A 903 -12.28 -0.69 18.82
CA ALA A 903 -12.32 -1.27 17.48
C ALA A 903 -13.32 -2.44 17.33
N PRO A 904 -13.48 -3.36 18.31
CA PRO A 904 -14.52 -4.39 18.34
C PRO A 904 -15.93 -3.87 18.05
N LYS A 905 -16.25 -2.64 18.46
CA LYS A 905 -17.56 -2.04 18.26
C LYS A 905 -17.87 -1.74 16.79
N TYR A 906 -16.88 -1.27 16.05
CA TYR A 906 -17.07 -0.75 14.68
C TYR A 906 -16.64 -1.73 13.59
N TYR A 907 -15.62 -2.54 13.87
CA TYR A 907 -14.98 -3.39 12.87
C TYR A 907 -15.39 -4.84 12.98
N GLN A 908 -15.49 -5.46 14.17
CA GLN A 908 -15.64 -6.91 14.36
C GLN A 908 -17.07 -7.44 14.12
N ASN A 909 -17.59 -7.23 12.92
CA ASN A 909 -18.89 -7.75 12.46
C ASN A 909 -18.71 -8.95 11.53
N PHE A 910 -19.50 -10.00 11.76
CA PHE A 910 -19.51 -11.24 11.00
C PHE A 910 -20.74 -11.34 10.11
N ILE A 911 -20.55 -11.91 8.93
CA ILE A 911 -21.64 -12.24 8.00
C ILE A 911 -22.27 -13.55 8.46
N VAL A 912 -23.58 -13.55 8.72
CA VAL A 912 -24.31 -14.74 9.15
C VAL A 912 -24.89 -15.45 7.93
N ALA A 913 -24.69 -16.77 7.84
CA ALA A 913 -25.11 -17.57 6.70
C ALA A 913 -26.65 -17.68 6.57
N GLU A 914 -27.35 -17.80 7.69
CA GLU A 914 -28.82 -17.92 7.75
C GLU A 914 -29.44 -16.74 8.52
N TYR A 915 -29.45 -15.55 7.91
CA TYR A 915 -29.80 -14.32 8.63
C TYR A 915 -31.24 -14.29 9.20
N VAL A 916 -32.18 -15.02 8.60
CA VAL A 916 -33.58 -15.11 9.09
C VAL A 916 -33.63 -15.66 10.52
N SER A 917 -32.69 -16.55 10.89
CA SER A 917 -32.62 -17.12 12.24
C SER A 917 -32.19 -16.09 13.31
N VAL A 918 -31.50 -15.03 12.90
CA VAL A 918 -30.88 -14.04 13.80
C VAL A 918 -31.47 -12.63 13.69
N GLU A 919 -32.40 -12.38 12.76
CA GLU A 919 -32.93 -11.04 12.45
C GLU A 919 -33.59 -10.33 13.65
N LYS A 920 -34.07 -11.11 14.63
CA LYS A 920 -34.73 -10.61 15.86
C LYS A 920 -33.77 -10.45 17.03
N ARG A 921 -32.49 -10.79 16.86
CA ARG A 921 -31.49 -10.73 17.92
C ARG A 921 -31.01 -9.29 18.12
N ASN A 922 -30.74 -8.94 19.38
CA ASN A 922 -30.17 -7.65 19.71
C ASN A 922 -28.79 -7.48 19.03
N GLY A 923 -28.57 -6.33 18.39
CA GLY A 923 -27.35 -6.04 17.62
C GLY A 923 -27.32 -6.56 16.19
N TYR A 924 -28.40 -7.20 15.71
CA TYR A 924 -28.53 -7.60 14.30
C TYR A 924 -28.58 -6.38 13.38
N PHE A 925 -27.84 -6.46 12.27
CA PHE A 925 -27.82 -5.42 11.26
C PHE A 925 -27.93 -6.02 9.86
N LYS A 926 -28.82 -5.49 9.02
CA LYS A 926 -28.97 -5.92 7.62
C LYS A 926 -28.00 -5.17 6.72
N SER A 927 -27.35 -5.87 5.80
CA SER A 927 -26.38 -5.30 4.86
C SER A 927 -26.48 -5.92 3.46
N PHE A 928 -25.60 -5.50 2.55
CA PHE A 928 -25.52 -6.03 1.17
C PHE A 928 -24.08 -6.29 0.75
N ILE A 929 -23.84 -7.47 0.15
CA ILE A 929 -22.58 -7.90 -0.47
C ILE A 929 -22.94 -8.55 -1.80
N ASP A 930 -22.23 -8.24 -2.90
CA ASP A 930 -22.60 -8.67 -4.26
C ASP A 930 -24.05 -8.35 -4.66
N ARG A 931 -24.59 -7.25 -4.13
CA ARG A 931 -26.01 -6.88 -4.28
C ARG A 931 -27.00 -7.90 -3.69
N VAL A 932 -26.51 -8.87 -2.90
CA VAL A 932 -27.29 -9.85 -2.14
C VAL A 932 -27.43 -9.39 -0.70
N GLU A 933 -28.62 -9.57 -0.13
CA GLU A 933 -28.90 -9.27 1.28
C GLU A 933 -28.14 -10.21 2.21
N VAL A 934 -27.49 -9.64 3.22
CA VAL A 934 -26.78 -10.40 4.26
C VAL A 934 -27.12 -9.89 5.65
N GLY A 935 -27.03 -10.77 6.65
CA GLY A 935 -27.13 -10.41 8.06
C GLY A 935 -25.76 -10.23 8.68
N LEU A 936 -25.64 -9.24 9.57
CA LEU A 936 -24.43 -8.99 10.35
C LEU A 936 -24.70 -9.10 11.84
N LEU A 937 -23.79 -9.75 12.55
CA LEU A 937 -23.71 -9.74 14.01
C LEU A 937 -22.32 -9.34 14.45
N ASN A 938 -22.23 -8.53 15.50
CA ASN A 938 -20.97 -8.27 16.16
C ASN A 938 -20.46 -9.56 16.83
N VAL A 939 -19.14 -9.75 16.87
CA VAL A 939 -18.50 -10.92 17.47
C VAL A 939 -18.97 -11.17 18.91
N SER A 940 -19.20 -10.11 19.70
CA SER A 940 -19.68 -10.20 21.08
C SER A 940 -21.11 -10.72 21.23
N LYS A 941 -21.86 -10.80 20.12
CA LYS A 941 -23.23 -11.29 20.08
C LYS A 941 -23.33 -12.68 19.45
N LEU A 942 -22.25 -13.28 18.95
CA LEU A 942 -22.30 -14.65 18.45
C LEU A 942 -22.55 -15.63 19.60
N ILE A 943 -23.33 -16.67 19.35
CA ILE A 943 -23.62 -17.77 20.30
C ILE A 943 -23.26 -19.13 19.70
N GLU A 944 -23.18 -20.15 20.55
CA GLU A 944 -22.95 -21.54 20.14
C GLU A 944 -23.88 -21.95 18.99
N ASN A 945 -23.29 -22.56 17.95
CA ASN A 945 -23.93 -23.03 16.72
C ASN A 945 -24.42 -21.94 15.75
N ASP A 946 -24.15 -20.66 15.97
CA ASP A 946 -24.34 -19.65 14.92
C ASP A 946 -23.49 -20.03 13.68
N LYS A 947 -24.08 -19.92 12.49
CA LYS A 947 -23.39 -20.16 11.21
C LYS A 947 -22.91 -18.84 10.61
N VAL A 948 -21.61 -18.71 10.42
CA VAL A 948 -20.97 -17.51 9.84
C VAL A 948 -20.26 -17.83 8.53
N MET A 949 -20.27 -16.86 7.61
CA MET A 949 -19.52 -16.89 6.36
C MET A 949 -18.14 -16.26 6.59
N ILE A 950 -17.08 -16.99 6.23
CA ILE A 950 -15.69 -16.57 6.42
C ILE A 950 -14.97 -16.61 5.09
N TYR A 951 -14.34 -15.50 4.74
CA TYR A 951 -13.33 -15.44 3.71
C TYR A 951 -12.01 -15.91 4.30
N THR A 952 -11.60 -17.12 3.93
CA THR A 952 -10.58 -17.90 4.63
C THR A 952 -9.16 -17.58 4.14
N ASN A 953 -8.21 -17.59 5.07
CA ASN A 953 -6.78 -17.49 4.77
C ASN A 953 -6.25 -18.84 4.30
N HIS A 954 -5.45 -18.88 3.24
CA HIS A 954 -4.92 -20.13 2.70
C HIS A 954 -3.40 -20.21 2.72
N PHE A 955 -2.90 -21.44 2.75
CA PHE A 955 -1.49 -21.80 2.65
C PHE A 955 -1.32 -22.94 1.64
N ASP A 956 -0.43 -22.75 0.67
CA ASP A 956 -0.03 -23.77 -0.29
C ASP A 956 1.50 -23.83 -0.43
N PHE A 957 2.02 -24.98 -0.84
CA PHE A 957 3.43 -25.12 -1.17
C PHE A 957 3.67 -26.14 -2.28
N GLU A 958 4.81 -26.02 -2.95
CA GLU A 958 5.27 -26.97 -3.97
C GLU A 958 6.80 -27.05 -3.95
N PHE A 959 7.35 -28.24 -4.17
CA PHE A 959 8.78 -28.45 -4.30
C PHE A 959 9.14 -28.83 -5.74
N LEU A 960 9.92 -27.97 -6.39
CA LEU A 960 10.39 -28.18 -7.75
C LEU A 960 11.61 -29.10 -7.76
N ASP A 961 11.39 -30.40 -7.60
CA ASP A 961 12.40 -31.44 -7.86
C ASP A 961 12.79 -31.50 -9.34
N THR A 962 11.86 -31.12 -10.21
CA THR A 962 12.03 -30.92 -11.65
C THR A 962 11.35 -29.62 -12.07
N THR A 963 11.77 -29.04 -13.19
CA THR A 963 11.13 -27.82 -13.70
C THR A 963 9.67 -28.08 -14.12
N ALA A 964 9.30 -29.30 -14.49
CA ALA A 964 7.96 -29.67 -14.92
C ALA A 964 6.91 -29.52 -13.81
N ARG A 965 7.29 -29.70 -12.54
CA ARG A 965 6.39 -29.55 -11.37
C ARG A 965 5.65 -28.21 -11.32
N ARG A 966 6.22 -27.15 -11.89
CA ARG A 966 5.54 -25.84 -11.97
C ARG A 966 4.20 -25.90 -12.68
N LEU A 967 4.01 -26.87 -13.59
CA LEU A 967 2.77 -27.06 -14.35
C LEU A 967 1.69 -27.80 -13.55
N GLU A 968 2.07 -28.48 -12.46
CA GLU A 968 1.13 -29.11 -11.51
C GLU A 968 0.48 -28.07 -10.58
N ILE A 969 0.96 -26.82 -10.63
CA ILE A 969 0.33 -25.68 -9.96
C ILE A 969 -0.79 -25.19 -10.87
N GLY A 970 -1.96 -25.80 -10.65
CA GLY A 970 -3.23 -25.44 -11.23
C GLY A 970 -4.32 -25.61 -10.20
N TYR A 971 -5.31 -24.72 -10.24
CA TYR A 971 -6.43 -24.72 -9.32
C TYR A 971 -7.72 -24.85 -10.11
N GLU A 972 -8.62 -25.69 -9.65
CA GLU A 972 -9.99 -25.82 -10.15
C GLU A 972 -10.92 -25.79 -8.95
N ASN A 973 -11.91 -24.88 -8.97
CA ASN A 973 -12.81 -24.65 -7.84
C ASN A 973 -12.05 -24.48 -6.51
N TRP A 974 -10.94 -23.73 -6.52
CA TRP A 974 -10.09 -23.48 -5.35
C TRP A 974 -9.33 -24.68 -4.77
N LYS A 975 -9.37 -25.82 -5.44
CA LYS A 975 -8.60 -27.01 -5.05
C LYS A 975 -7.46 -27.21 -6.03
N ARG A 976 -6.34 -27.75 -5.53
CA ARG A 976 -5.25 -28.15 -6.42
C ARG A 976 -5.71 -29.27 -7.34
N ASN A 977 -5.35 -29.15 -8.62
CA ASN A 977 -5.53 -30.20 -9.61
C ASN A 977 -4.49 -31.29 -9.37
N ASP A 978 -4.65 -32.04 -8.27
CA ASP A 978 -3.67 -33.05 -7.89
C ASP A 978 -3.74 -34.26 -8.83
N GLN A 979 -2.59 -34.61 -9.40
CA GLN A 979 -2.41 -35.83 -10.19
C GLN A 979 -2.02 -37.04 -9.33
N SER A 980 -1.80 -36.85 -8.02
CA SER A 980 -1.33 -37.88 -7.09
C SER A 980 -2.38 -38.17 -6.02
N GLU A 981 -2.81 -39.43 -5.93
CA GLU A 981 -3.79 -39.91 -4.94
C GLU A 981 -3.27 -39.84 -3.48
N LEU A 982 -1.98 -39.56 -3.28
CA LEU A 982 -1.33 -39.49 -1.96
C LEU A 982 -1.07 -38.08 -1.44
N ARG A 983 -1.34 -37.03 -2.24
CA ARG A 983 -1.24 -35.64 -1.76
C ARG A 983 -2.39 -35.31 -0.83
N GLY A 984 -2.13 -34.44 0.15
CA GLY A 984 -3.16 -33.92 1.02
C GLY A 984 -4.05 -32.88 0.31
N PRO A 985 -5.07 -32.33 0.99
CA PRO A 985 -6.08 -31.48 0.39
C PRO A 985 -5.59 -30.04 0.20
N ARG A 986 -4.60 -29.82 -0.67
CA ARG A 986 -4.07 -28.48 -0.96
C ARG A 986 -5.10 -27.62 -1.72
N PRO A 987 -5.20 -26.30 -1.44
CA PRO A 987 -4.49 -25.56 -0.39
C PRO A 987 -5.08 -25.80 1.02
N TYR A 988 -4.24 -25.63 2.06
CA TYR A 988 -4.64 -25.66 3.46
C TYR A 988 -5.12 -24.29 3.93
N TYR A 989 -5.75 -24.19 5.10
CA TYR A 989 -5.90 -22.88 5.74
C TYR A 989 -4.57 -22.41 6.34
N LEU A 990 -4.32 -21.10 6.34
CA LEU A 990 -3.08 -20.54 6.88
C LEU A 990 -2.92 -20.85 8.38
N GLU A 991 -4.01 -20.89 9.14
CA GLU A 991 -4.05 -21.26 10.56
C GLU A 991 -3.67 -22.73 10.80
N GLU A 992 -3.86 -23.60 9.80
CA GLU A 992 -3.46 -25.01 9.87
C GLU A 992 -1.93 -25.18 9.82
N PHE A 993 -1.17 -24.16 9.39
CA PHE A 993 0.29 -24.22 9.45
C PHE A 993 0.77 -24.39 10.91
N ASN A 994 0.35 -23.51 11.81
CA ASN A 994 0.74 -23.61 13.23
C ASN A 994 -0.01 -24.72 13.96
N THR A 995 -1.32 -24.84 13.74
CA THR A 995 -2.20 -25.72 14.51
C THR A 995 -2.15 -27.19 14.07
N VAL A 996 -1.70 -27.47 12.84
CA VAL A 996 -1.63 -28.83 12.27
C VAL A 996 -0.20 -29.19 11.87
N PHE A 997 0.43 -28.44 10.96
CA PHE A 997 1.76 -28.79 10.43
C PHE A 997 2.83 -28.79 11.54
N ASP A 998 2.98 -27.66 12.23
CA ASP A 998 3.94 -27.52 13.34
C ASP A 998 3.58 -28.43 14.52
N ALA A 999 2.30 -28.52 14.87
CA ALA A 999 1.83 -29.33 15.99
C ALA A 999 2.14 -30.82 15.77
N VAL A 1000 1.82 -31.37 14.60
CA VAL A 1000 2.10 -32.77 14.25
C VAL A 1000 3.60 -33.03 14.15
N TRP A 1001 4.37 -32.11 13.55
CA TRP A 1001 5.83 -32.26 13.47
C TRP A 1001 6.46 -32.33 14.88
N LYS A 1002 5.99 -31.51 15.83
CA LYS A 1002 6.43 -31.56 17.23
C LYS A 1002 6.14 -32.90 17.90
N LEU A 1003 5.10 -33.65 17.51
CA LEU A 1003 4.85 -35.00 18.06
C LEU A 1003 5.94 -36.01 17.69
N PHE A 1004 6.54 -35.85 16.49
CA PHE A 1004 7.69 -36.63 16.07
C PHE A 1004 9.00 -36.14 16.73
N ASP A 1005 9.04 -34.88 17.14
CA ASP A 1005 10.23 -34.27 17.75
C ASP A 1005 10.33 -34.52 19.28
N ARG A 1006 9.19 -34.61 19.98
CA ARG A 1006 9.10 -34.80 21.44
C ARG A 1006 9.64 -36.14 21.96
N SER A 1007 9.96 -37.09 21.09
CA SER A 1007 10.18 -38.49 21.50
C SER A 1007 11.35 -39.13 20.77
N THR A 1008 11.82 -40.27 21.29
CA THR A 1008 12.90 -41.09 20.72
C THR A 1008 12.52 -41.80 19.41
N ILE A 1009 11.60 -41.25 18.61
CA ILE A 1009 11.27 -41.79 17.31
C ILE A 1009 12.36 -41.40 16.30
N SER A 1010 13.02 -42.41 15.76
CA SER A 1010 14.09 -42.24 14.79
C SER A 1010 13.55 -41.82 13.41
N GLN A 1011 14.38 -41.16 12.62
CA GLN A 1011 14.07 -40.85 11.22
C GLN A 1011 13.73 -42.10 10.39
N THR A 1012 14.36 -43.23 10.70
CA THR A 1012 14.05 -44.52 10.08
C THR A 1012 12.62 -44.96 10.37
N GLN A 1013 12.13 -44.77 11.60
CA GLN A 1013 10.74 -45.08 11.96
C GLN A 1013 9.75 -44.15 11.26
N ILE A 1014 10.04 -42.86 11.16
CA ILE A 1014 9.18 -41.89 10.44
C ILE A 1014 9.04 -42.29 8.96
N LYS A 1015 10.16 -42.59 8.29
CA LYS A 1015 10.14 -43.08 6.90
C LYS A 1015 9.37 -44.40 6.75
N LYS A 1016 9.48 -45.29 7.74
CA LYS A 1016 8.74 -46.56 7.75
C LYS A 1016 7.24 -46.31 7.91
N ILE A 1017 6.81 -45.41 8.80
CA ILE A 1017 5.41 -44.97 8.92
C ILE A 1017 4.92 -44.43 7.58
N GLN A 1018 5.64 -43.50 6.96
CA GLN A 1018 5.27 -42.93 5.66
C GLN A 1018 5.07 -44.02 4.59
N SER A 1019 6.02 -44.97 4.48
CA SER A 1019 5.94 -46.04 3.49
C SER A 1019 4.75 -47.00 3.72
N GLN A 1020 4.44 -47.34 4.97
CA GLN A 1020 3.32 -48.22 5.30
C GLN A 1020 1.98 -47.52 5.11
N LEU A 1021 1.88 -46.24 5.45
CA LEU A 1021 0.68 -45.45 5.20
C LEU A 1021 0.44 -45.27 3.69
N ALA A 1022 1.49 -45.01 2.91
CA ALA A 1022 1.36 -44.89 1.45
C ALA A 1022 0.86 -46.21 0.84
N LYS A 1023 1.46 -47.33 1.25
CA LYS A 1023 1.02 -48.66 0.84
C LYS A 1023 -0.44 -48.92 1.22
N LEU A 1024 -0.82 -48.64 2.47
CA LEU A 1024 -2.18 -48.83 2.94
C LEU A 1024 -3.19 -48.02 2.11
N ASN A 1025 -2.88 -46.75 1.80
CA ASN A 1025 -3.77 -45.91 0.98
C ASN A 1025 -3.92 -46.43 -0.45
N LEU A 1026 -2.86 -46.97 -1.05
CA LEU A 1026 -2.93 -47.56 -2.39
C LEU A 1026 -3.68 -48.91 -2.40
N ASP A 1027 -3.40 -49.78 -1.42
CA ASP A 1027 -4.02 -51.10 -1.31
C ASP A 1027 -5.53 -51.02 -0.99
N TRP A 1028 -5.98 -49.93 -0.36
CA TRP A 1028 -7.36 -49.73 0.12
C TRP A 1028 -8.08 -48.56 -0.57
N ALA A 1029 -7.64 -48.17 -1.78
CA ALA A 1029 -8.30 -47.13 -2.56
C ALA A 1029 -9.81 -47.41 -2.72
N GLY A 1030 -10.66 -46.45 -2.34
CA GLY A 1030 -12.13 -46.59 -2.34
C GLY A 1030 -12.74 -47.19 -1.05
N HIS A 1031 -11.92 -47.59 -0.07
CA HIS A 1031 -12.35 -48.16 1.21
C HIS A 1031 -11.84 -47.37 2.44
N GLU A 1032 -11.40 -46.13 2.24
CA GLU A 1032 -10.74 -45.27 3.24
C GLU A 1032 -11.68 -44.86 4.40
N SER A 1033 -13.01 -44.92 4.19
CA SER A 1033 -14.00 -44.59 5.22
C SER A 1033 -14.30 -45.75 6.19
N SER A 1034 -13.77 -46.95 5.95
CA SER A 1034 -14.04 -48.15 6.75
C SER A 1034 -13.44 -48.06 8.17
N LYS A 1035 -14.04 -48.77 9.13
CA LYS A 1035 -13.51 -48.84 10.51
C LYS A 1035 -12.18 -49.59 10.53
N GLU A 1036 -12.06 -50.59 9.69
CA GLU A 1036 -10.88 -51.43 9.48
C GLU A 1036 -9.70 -50.59 9.02
N PHE A 1037 -9.89 -49.70 8.04
CA PHE A 1037 -8.85 -48.78 7.57
C PHE A 1037 -8.31 -47.89 8.70
N LYS A 1038 -9.21 -47.30 9.51
CA LYS A 1038 -8.84 -46.52 10.70
C LYS A 1038 -8.01 -47.33 11.70
N THR A 1039 -8.44 -48.56 11.99
CA THR A 1039 -7.69 -49.46 12.89
C THR A 1039 -6.32 -49.84 12.33
N GLN A 1040 -6.18 -50.02 11.01
CA GLN A 1040 -4.87 -50.28 10.41
C GLN A 1040 -3.92 -49.09 10.51
N ILE A 1041 -4.40 -47.86 10.33
CA ILE A 1041 -3.58 -46.65 10.56
C ILE A 1041 -3.08 -46.62 12.01
N GLU A 1042 -3.97 -46.81 12.99
CA GLU A 1042 -3.61 -46.82 14.40
C GLU A 1042 -2.56 -47.91 14.71
N ASN A 1043 -2.76 -49.12 14.18
CA ASN A 1043 -1.79 -50.22 14.31
C ASN A 1043 -0.42 -49.88 13.72
N ILE A 1044 -0.37 -49.23 12.56
CA ILE A 1044 0.89 -48.78 11.94
C ILE A 1044 1.61 -47.79 12.87
N LEU A 1045 0.90 -46.80 13.40
CA LEU A 1045 1.47 -45.78 14.28
C LEU A 1045 1.99 -46.39 15.58
N ILE A 1046 1.22 -47.27 16.24
CA ILE A 1046 1.62 -47.92 17.50
C ILE A 1046 2.80 -48.88 17.29
N ASN A 1047 2.74 -49.74 16.26
CA ASN A 1047 3.73 -50.80 16.05
C ASN A 1047 5.08 -50.24 15.59
N ILE A 1048 5.08 -49.19 14.76
CA ILE A 1048 6.32 -48.61 14.24
C ILE A 1048 6.85 -47.50 15.14
N GLY A 1049 5.96 -46.63 15.64
CA GLY A 1049 6.31 -45.53 16.53
C GLY A 1049 6.61 -45.95 17.98
N THR A 1050 6.25 -47.18 18.35
CA THR A 1050 6.27 -47.78 19.70
C THR A 1050 5.10 -47.34 20.59
N ARG A 1051 4.63 -48.27 21.42
CA ARG A 1051 3.56 -48.01 22.40
C ARG A 1051 3.93 -46.94 23.43
N LYS A 1052 5.22 -46.80 23.75
CA LYS A 1052 5.73 -45.76 24.66
C LYS A 1052 5.56 -44.36 24.05
N TRP A 1053 5.85 -44.19 22.77
CA TRP A 1053 5.62 -42.93 22.05
C TRP A 1053 4.14 -42.60 21.94
N TRP A 1054 3.32 -43.57 21.50
CA TRP A 1054 1.88 -43.38 21.37
C TRP A 1054 1.24 -42.94 22.70
N ASN A 1055 1.58 -43.63 23.79
CA ASN A 1055 1.05 -43.33 25.12
C ASN A 1055 1.63 -42.05 25.75
N SER A 1056 2.69 -41.46 25.17
CA SER A 1056 3.24 -40.18 25.65
C SER A 1056 2.44 -38.96 25.16
N MET A 1057 1.56 -39.16 24.18
CA MET A 1057 0.69 -38.12 23.63
C MET A 1057 -0.58 -37.96 24.46
N GLU A 1058 -1.10 -36.74 24.53
CA GLU A 1058 -2.42 -36.49 25.10
C GLU A 1058 -3.54 -36.96 24.15
N ASN A 1059 -4.74 -37.24 24.66
CA ASN A 1059 -5.87 -37.74 23.85
C ASN A 1059 -6.15 -36.84 22.62
N GLY A 1060 -6.04 -35.52 22.75
CA GLY A 1060 -6.24 -34.58 21.63
C GLY A 1060 -5.14 -34.66 20.55
N GLU A 1061 -3.91 -35.02 20.94
CA GLU A 1061 -2.77 -35.14 20.02
C GLU A 1061 -2.84 -36.45 19.22
N GLN A 1062 -3.28 -37.54 19.86
CA GLN A 1062 -3.56 -38.81 19.18
C GLN A 1062 -4.68 -38.64 18.15
N GLU A 1063 -5.76 -37.94 18.50
CA GLU A 1063 -6.86 -37.64 17.59
C GLU A 1063 -6.37 -36.81 16.38
N LEU A 1064 -5.55 -35.79 16.60
CA LEU A 1064 -4.99 -34.97 15.52
C LEU A 1064 -4.10 -35.80 14.59
N LEU A 1065 -3.22 -36.63 15.14
CA LEU A 1065 -2.32 -37.47 14.35
C LEU A 1065 -3.10 -38.50 13.51
N MET A 1066 -4.15 -39.09 14.09
CA MET A 1066 -5.06 -39.97 13.33
C MET A 1066 -5.77 -39.22 12.20
N GLN A 1067 -6.27 -38.01 12.45
CA GLN A 1067 -6.96 -37.21 11.45
C GLN A 1067 -6.06 -36.85 10.26
N VAL A 1068 -4.82 -36.42 10.51
CA VAL A 1068 -3.90 -36.08 9.41
C VAL A 1068 -3.46 -37.29 8.59
N CYS A 1069 -3.50 -38.49 9.17
CA CYS A 1069 -3.28 -39.73 8.41
C CYS A 1069 -4.49 -40.08 7.52
N LEU A 1070 -5.72 -39.84 8.02
CA LEU A 1070 -6.95 -40.19 7.31
C LEU A 1070 -7.20 -39.37 6.06
N ASP A 1071 -6.85 -38.08 6.06
CA ASP A 1071 -6.99 -37.23 4.87
C ASP A 1071 -5.66 -36.89 4.20
N LYS A 1072 -4.65 -37.74 4.43
CA LYS A 1072 -3.39 -37.74 3.67
C LYS A 1072 -2.50 -36.52 3.90
N THR A 1073 -2.89 -35.58 4.75
CA THR A 1073 -2.07 -34.41 5.11
C THR A 1073 -0.74 -34.78 5.75
N ILE A 1074 -0.66 -35.94 6.41
CA ILE A 1074 0.61 -36.46 6.93
C ILE A 1074 1.69 -36.56 5.85
N PHE A 1075 1.33 -36.88 4.59
CA PHE A 1075 2.30 -36.97 3.50
C PHE A 1075 2.90 -35.60 3.18
N ASP A 1076 2.08 -34.55 3.19
CA ASP A 1076 2.52 -33.18 2.97
C ASP A 1076 3.36 -32.64 4.14
N ILE A 1077 3.00 -32.95 5.38
CA ILE A 1077 3.79 -32.59 6.57
C ILE A 1077 5.17 -33.25 6.50
N LEU A 1078 5.23 -34.54 6.18
CA LEU A 1078 6.49 -35.27 6.06
C LEU A 1078 7.30 -34.82 4.83
N GLU A 1079 6.65 -34.47 3.73
CA GLU A 1079 7.32 -33.83 2.58
C GLU A 1079 7.96 -32.50 3.03
N PHE A 1080 7.17 -31.63 3.67
CA PHE A 1080 7.60 -30.31 4.11
C PHE A 1080 8.79 -30.37 5.08
N TYR A 1081 8.65 -31.02 6.25
CA TYR A 1081 9.71 -30.98 7.27
C TYR A 1081 10.86 -31.96 7.00
N ASN A 1082 10.57 -33.19 6.53
CA ASN A 1082 11.59 -34.24 6.40
C ASN A 1082 12.26 -34.22 5.01
N SER A 1083 11.48 -34.07 3.93
CA SER A 1083 12.02 -34.19 2.57
C SER A 1083 12.60 -32.87 2.05
N ILE A 1084 11.88 -31.77 2.24
CA ILE A 1084 12.25 -30.43 1.76
C ILE A 1084 13.23 -29.78 2.75
N LEU A 1085 12.82 -29.56 4.00
CA LEU A 1085 13.62 -28.85 5.01
C LEU A 1085 14.73 -29.73 5.64
N LYS A 1086 14.62 -31.06 5.52
CA LYS A 1086 15.54 -32.04 6.11
C LYS A 1086 15.80 -31.81 7.60
N LEU A 1087 14.75 -31.44 8.34
CA LEU A 1087 14.81 -31.27 9.79
C LEU A 1087 14.89 -32.64 10.46
N LYS A 1088 15.80 -32.80 11.43
CA LYS A 1088 15.96 -34.04 12.20
C LYS A 1088 15.10 -33.95 13.46
N SER A 1089 14.31 -35.00 13.72
CA SER A 1089 13.66 -35.20 15.02
C SER A 1089 14.71 -35.37 16.12
N GLY A 1090 14.63 -34.55 17.17
CA GLY A 1090 15.55 -34.51 18.31
C GLY A 1090 16.69 -33.50 18.22
N GLY A 1091 16.66 -32.56 17.25
CA GLY A 1091 17.60 -31.43 17.22
C GLY A 1091 16.89 -30.17 17.71
N ALA A 1092 17.40 -29.56 18.79
CA ALA A 1092 17.01 -28.19 19.13
C ALA A 1092 17.13 -27.31 17.87
N MET A 1093 16.32 -26.25 17.81
CA MET A 1093 16.60 -25.12 16.92
C MET A 1093 17.95 -24.50 17.34
N ASP A 1094 19.05 -25.12 16.93
CA ASP A 1094 20.36 -24.48 17.00
C ASP A 1094 20.36 -23.43 15.88
N GLY A 1095 20.15 -22.18 16.33
CA GLY A 1095 19.89 -20.98 15.54
C GLY A 1095 20.97 -20.62 14.53
#